data_AF-A0A944FRS0-F1
#
_entry.id   AF-A0A944FRS0-F1
#
_cell.length_a   1.000
_cell.length_b   1.000
_cell.length_c   1.000
_cell.angle_alpha   90.00
_cell.angle_beta   90.00
_cell.angle_gamma   90.00
#
_symmetry.space_group_name_H-M   'P 1'
#
loop_
_entity.id
_entity.type
_entity.pdbx_description
1 polymer ?
#
loop_
_entity_poly.entity_id
_entity_poly.type
_entity_poly.pdbx_seq_one_letter_code
_entity_poly.pdbx_strand_id
1 'polypeptide(L)'
;MKNIYRIIAGLMAIAATFACTEKQNLVPEARPENLKEFSFTASFEQDDATKTVLNADLSVDWVINDSIAVYDGSGIREFIVREIREDKTAVICGYADESASSFYAVYPKKSLLEAVADTLKLALPGEQIVPAGMNVSPDALVSFAKLDSESGRFKFKNMTSLVKVTIPKEASRILVKNLGGIASSGTATLTANPEVIPAVQAISGSTTTSIVPESGKFAAGSYFIPVIPSEFPAGIAISVAQEDGYLVAETTESLALVRNGGLDFGDISASKKTILAPFNIGSVEDLKAFTARAPYYAATDVITITADIDLQGEEWICAPNTRRYYGSIDGGKHRIYNYIVKSGPDTGNPSDAAVFGRIGLGKEESPYFIKDLAFGSKDYDFETKTGTYDGVSKVIFNTQNDGNNTYFYPGAIAYCYAFGTIENLASFTPVEIPASCTSPHRASPLLGTVKANVTIRGCRNFGDIVEATATCTKNPTVGGISGALDGADCVVEDCVNEGNVTVSSALPSDFGGLLGYTNYAVTCRNCVNKGDVIAVRKLEKDTYIGGISSRCTKTGTILENLKNEGNLVIELSGAFSVFGGGITARIQGATVTNCDNSGNINVNYTCSTAKKYLYLGGCIGNSLTAANTLAGCDNSGVITVNGTSTGAYVGGVVGYNAIELSIEDCHNSGNISYNISGKTKNEGVAGVLMYSTATVSMKGCSNSGNISYNAPVTTNTCVGGISGIFGGSGHSIENCENSGSISVIADKNSTAGSLCTLSGIISCLSNAPISGCKNNNCLLEAGADDAAKAPLFVVGGISGGSYYVHGAITDCSVSGTAINTDINTKEAYIGGICGILSHSDISNCSFDGSIVASGSANVAGGIAGAGLAAGTNWKEMQAITGGNGLVSKAKITANDSPLDKVGTVVGFCNSTTIATLGATEPVVASEATINGAAGPVIGSASTGGLTINVAQ
;
A
#
# COMPACT_ATOMS: atom_id res chain seq x y z
N MET A 1 60.77 -3.23 50.08
CA MET A 1 59.40 -3.39 50.63
C MET A 1 58.44 -4.21 49.73
N LYS A 2 58.93 -5.02 48.78
CA LYS A 2 58.10 -5.94 47.95
C LYS A 2 58.10 -7.41 48.42
N ASN A 3 58.88 -7.76 49.46
CA ASN A 3 59.07 -9.14 49.91
C ASN A 3 58.33 -9.51 51.22
N ILE A 4 57.63 -8.57 51.87
CA ILE A 4 56.77 -8.87 53.04
C ILE A 4 55.36 -9.32 52.61
N TYR A 5 54.92 -8.97 51.40
CA TYR A 5 53.63 -9.43 50.85
C TYR A 5 53.60 -10.93 50.48
N ARG A 6 54.74 -11.56 50.23
CA ARG A 6 54.82 -12.99 49.85
C ARG A 6 54.70 -13.97 51.02
N ILE A 7 54.87 -13.50 52.27
CA ILE A 7 54.87 -14.38 53.46
C ILE A 7 53.55 -14.30 54.24
N ILE A 8 52.75 -13.25 54.05
CA ILE A 8 51.46 -13.11 54.74
C ILE A 8 50.31 -13.83 53.99
N ALA A 9 50.38 -13.95 52.65
CA ALA A 9 49.39 -14.71 51.88
C ALA A 9 49.47 -16.24 52.09
N GLY A 10 50.60 -16.75 52.60
CA GLY A 10 50.80 -18.18 52.88
C GLY A 10 50.36 -18.64 54.27
N LEU A 11 49.97 -17.73 55.19
CA LEU A 11 49.79 -18.05 56.61
C LEU A 11 48.41 -17.70 57.20
N MET A 12 47.43 -17.23 56.41
CA MET A 12 46.03 -17.09 56.84
C MET A 12 45.08 -18.06 56.13
N ALA A 13 45.46 -19.35 56.09
CA ALA A 13 44.58 -20.45 55.66
C ALA A 13 44.28 -21.48 56.77
N ILE A 14 44.55 -21.17 58.05
CA ILE A 14 44.54 -22.17 59.14
C ILE A 14 43.34 -22.00 60.11
N ALA A 15 42.15 -21.64 59.62
CA ALA A 15 40.94 -21.70 60.45
C ALA A 15 39.65 -22.11 59.72
N ALA A 16 39.74 -22.79 58.57
CA ALA A 16 38.57 -23.30 57.85
C ALA A 16 38.79 -24.67 57.16
N THR A 17 39.87 -25.37 57.48
CA THR A 17 40.30 -26.59 56.75
C THR A 17 39.37 -27.80 56.86
N PHE A 18 38.34 -27.77 57.73
CA PHE A 18 37.35 -28.85 57.84
C PHE A 18 36.12 -28.67 56.93
N ALA A 19 35.82 -27.45 56.45
CA ALA A 19 34.60 -27.21 55.68
C ALA A 19 34.70 -27.60 54.20
N CYS A 20 35.87 -27.41 53.57
CA CYS A 20 36.05 -27.78 52.15
C CYS A 20 36.29 -29.31 51.96
N THR A 21 36.43 -30.11 53.03
CA THR A 21 36.84 -31.53 52.95
C THR A 21 35.72 -32.56 53.16
N GLU A 22 34.48 -32.16 53.51
CA GLU A 22 33.36 -33.11 53.59
C GLU A 22 32.78 -33.44 52.21
N LYS A 23 33.25 -34.56 51.67
CA LYS A 23 32.64 -35.28 50.54
C LYS A 23 31.17 -35.62 50.82
N GLN A 24 30.26 -35.06 50.05
CA GLN A 24 29.01 -35.73 49.69
C GLN A 24 28.72 -35.61 48.19
N ASN A 25 28.94 -36.72 47.48
CA ASN A 25 28.30 -37.18 46.25
C ASN A 25 27.87 -36.16 45.19
N LEU A 26 28.82 -35.39 44.66
CA LEU A 26 28.73 -34.83 43.30
C LEU A 26 30.02 -35.20 42.55
N VAL A 27 29.89 -35.51 41.27
CA VAL A 27 30.94 -35.96 40.34
C VAL A 27 32.22 -35.14 40.53
N PRO A 28 33.43 -35.74 40.60
CA PRO A 28 34.65 -34.97 40.79
C PRO A 28 34.94 -34.19 39.51
N GLU A 29 34.73 -32.87 39.53
CA GLU A 29 35.38 -31.99 38.56
C GLU A 29 36.89 -32.19 38.71
N ALA A 30 37.54 -32.58 37.61
CA ALA A 30 38.98 -32.81 37.60
C ALA A 30 39.69 -31.51 37.99
N ARG A 31 40.62 -31.59 38.96
CA ARG A 31 41.47 -30.47 39.37
C ARG A 31 42.12 -29.83 38.13
N PRO A 32 41.90 -28.54 37.86
CA PRO A 32 42.54 -27.87 36.73
C PRO A 32 44.06 -27.85 36.89
N GLU A 33 44.81 -28.23 35.85
CA GLU A 33 46.28 -28.14 35.86
C GLU A 33 46.70 -26.67 36.06
N ASN A 34 47.59 -26.43 37.02
CA ASN A 34 48.14 -25.11 37.41
C ASN A 34 47.30 -24.20 38.34
N LEU A 35 46.22 -24.70 38.96
CA LEU A 35 45.48 -23.95 40.00
C LEU A 35 45.59 -24.62 41.40
N LYS A 36 45.50 -23.80 42.45
CA LYS A 36 45.50 -24.21 43.86
C LYS A 36 44.13 -23.98 44.48
N GLU A 37 43.74 -24.84 45.40
CA GLU A 37 42.51 -24.68 46.19
C GLU A 37 42.70 -23.56 47.23
N PHE A 38 41.74 -22.64 47.28
CA PHE A 38 41.67 -21.56 48.24
C PHE A 38 40.37 -21.63 49.02
N SER A 39 40.46 -21.29 50.30
CA SER A 39 39.32 -21.04 51.19
C SER A 39 39.38 -19.60 51.64
N PHE A 40 38.40 -18.79 51.23
CA PHE A 40 38.27 -17.40 51.68
C PHE A 40 37.05 -17.26 52.59
N THR A 41 37.00 -16.15 53.33
CA THR A 41 35.77 -15.74 54.02
C THR A 41 35.08 -14.62 53.25
N ALA A 42 33.76 -14.56 53.32
CA ALA A 42 32.95 -13.57 52.61
C ALA A 42 31.82 -13.05 53.50
N SER A 43 31.63 -11.74 53.52
CA SER A 43 30.52 -11.09 54.23
C SER A 43 29.96 -9.94 53.39
N PHE A 44 28.71 -9.56 53.59
CA PHE A 44 28.17 -8.32 53.03
C PHE A 44 28.51 -7.12 53.92
N GLU A 45 28.66 -5.94 53.31
CA GLU A 45 28.81 -4.66 54.02
C GLU A 45 27.55 -4.39 54.88
N GLN A 46 27.74 -4.25 56.19
CA GLN A 46 26.70 -3.84 57.14
C GLN A 46 27.17 -2.52 57.78
N ASP A 47 26.55 -1.41 57.41
CA ASP A 47 26.75 -0.11 58.05
C ASP A 47 25.35 0.45 58.41
N ASP A 48 25.26 1.38 59.37
CA ASP A 48 23.96 1.92 59.85
C ASP A 48 23.17 2.65 58.75
N ALA A 49 23.81 3.02 57.64
CA ALA A 49 23.20 3.59 56.44
C ALA A 49 22.88 2.57 55.32
N THR A 50 23.15 1.28 55.54
CA THR A 50 23.32 0.25 54.49
C THR A 50 22.45 -0.99 54.73
N LYS A 51 21.16 -0.84 55.02
CA LYS A 51 20.22 -1.97 55.03
C LYS A 51 19.68 -2.24 53.63
N THR A 52 20.18 -3.27 52.97
CA THR A 52 19.57 -3.83 51.75
C THR A 52 18.25 -4.50 52.13
N VAL A 53 17.13 -3.88 51.73
CA VAL A 53 15.77 -4.15 52.22
C VAL A 53 15.25 -5.54 51.80
N LEU A 54 15.65 -6.63 52.45
CA LEU A 54 15.18 -7.99 52.17
C LEU A 54 14.91 -8.83 53.44
N ASN A 55 13.63 -9.21 53.64
CA ASN A 55 13.01 -9.90 54.80
C ASN A 55 12.79 -9.05 56.06
N ALA A 56 12.02 -9.53 57.06
CA ALA A 56 11.45 -8.72 58.16
C ALA A 56 12.48 -7.87 58.97
N ASP A 57 13.76 -8.16 58.79
CA ASP A 57 14.97 -7.56 59.34
C ASP A 57 15.97 -7.02 58.29
N LEU A 58 15.71 -7.21 56.99
CA LEU A 58 16.32 -6.51 55.86
C LEU A 58 17.83 -6.77 55.64
N SER A 59 18.27 -8.03 55.47
CA SER A 59 19.65 -8.40 55.11
C SER A 59 19.77 -9.36 53.92
N VAL A 60 20.83 -9.20 53.09
CA VAL A 60 21.25 -10.21 52.09
C VAL A 60 22.05 -11.27 52.82
N ASP A 61 21.49 -12.48 52.93
CA ASP A 61 22.13 -13.61 53.59
C ASP A 61 22.69 -14.58 52.53
N TRP A 62 23.85 -15.18 52.83
CA TRP A 62 24.41 -16.25 52.01
C TRP A 62 23.54 -17.51 52.08
N VAL A 63 23.53 -18.28 51.01
CA VAL A 63 22.96 -19.64 50.97
C VAL A 63 24.08 -20.63 50.68
N ILE A 64 24.05 -21.79 51.33
CA ILE A 64 24.98 -22.89 51.02
C ILE A 64 24.86 -23.24 49.55
N ASN A 65 25.99 -23.40 48.87
CA ASN A 65 26.14 -23.58 47.42
C ASN A 65 25.95 -22.34 46.55
N ASP A 66 25.82 -21.14 47.12
CA ASP A 66 25.93 -19.90 46.36
C ASP A 66 27.25 -19.85 45.57
N SER A 67 27.15 -19.47 44.30
CA SER A 67 28.30 -19.39 43.41
C SER A 67 28.77 -17.96 43.20
N ILE A 68 30.08 -17.75 43.34
CA ILE A 68 30.76 -16.47 43.30
C ILE A 68 31.84 -16.52 42.21
N ALA A 69 31.91 -15.47 41.40
CA ALA A 69 32.98 -15.31 40.42
C ALA A 69 34.16 -14.60 41.07
N VAL A 70 35.34 -15.20 41.10
CA VAL A 70 36.58 -14.62 41.62
C VAL A 70 37.58 -14.46 40.47
N TYR A 71 37.97 -13.22 40.18
CA TYR A 71 39.03 -12.89 39.24
C TYR A 71 40.37 -12.81 39.98
N ASP A 72 41.33 -13.62 39.55
CA ASP A 72 42.67 -13.78 40.15
C ASP A 72 43.77 -13.02 39.37
N GLY A 73 43.39 -12.25 38.35
CA GLY A 73 44.32 -11.55 37.45
C GLY A 73 44.65 -12.33 36.17
N SER A 74 44.56 -13.66 36.17
CA SER A 74 44.77 -14.50 34.98
C SER A 74 43.45 -15.03 34.40
N GLY A 75 42.37 -15.08 35.19
CA GLY A 75 41.03 -15.33 34.68
C GLY A 75 39.96 -15.39 35.77
N ILE A 76 38.70 -15.58 35.34
CA ILE A 76 37.54 -15.70 36.23
C ILE A 76 37.45 -17.16 36.72
N ARG A 77 37.21 -17.34 38.02
CA ARG A 77 37.11 -18.62 38.71
C ARG A 77 35.80 -18.72 39.47
N GLU A 78 35.32 -19.94 39.68
CA GLU A 78 34.13 -20.19 40.47
C GLU A 78 34.50 -20.59 41.90
N PHE A 79 33.88 -19.94 42.87
CA PHE A 79 33.97 -20.24 44.29
C PHE A 79 32.55 -20.51 44.82
N ILE A 80 32.41 -21.54 45.65
CA ILE A 80 31.13 -21.99 46.18
C ILE A 80 31.10 -21.78 47.69
N VAL A 81 30.00 -21.22 48.21
CA VAL A 81 29.74 -21.16 49.66
C VAL A 81 29.59 -22.58 50.21
N ARG A 82 30.46 -22.97 51.15
CA ARG A 82 30.46 -24.31 51.78
C ARG A 82 29.99 -24.30 53.22
N GLU A 83 30.17 -23.19 53.92
CA GLU A 83 29.77 -23.02 55.32
C GLU A 83 29.30 -21.59 55.52
N ILE A 84 28.30 -21.40 56.39
CA ILE A 84 27.87 -20.09 56.88
C ILE A 84 28.01 -20.12 58.39
N ARG A 85 28.82 -19.20 58.93
CA ARG A 85 29.10 -19.10 60.37
C ARG A 85 27.95 -18.38 61.09
N GLU A 86 27.93 -18.49 62.42
CA GLU A 86 26.92 -17.83 63.27
C GLU A 86 26.88 -16.30 63.10
N ASP A 87 28.01 -15.67 62.76
CA ASP A 87 28.13 -14.23 62.49
C ASP A 87 27.71 -13.83 61.06
N LYS A 88 27.06 -14.75 60.32
CA LYS A 88 26.66 -14.62 58.91
C LYS A 88 27.83 -14.51 57.92
N THR A 89 29.08 -14.75 58.34
CA THR A 89 30.23 -14.83 57.43
C THR A 89 30.23 -16.19 56.72
N ALA A 90 30.28 -16.19 55.39
CA ALA A 90 30.41 -17.39 54.57
C ALA A 90 31.87 -17.82 54.41
N VAL A 91 32.11 -19.14 54.38
CA VAL A 91 33.35 -19.74 53.91
C VAL A 91 33.13 -20.19 52.46
N ILE A 92 33.96 -19.67 51.56
CA ILE A 92 33.88 -19.94 50.12
C ILE A 92 35.11 -20.71 49.66
N CYS A 93 34.90 -21.80 48.93
CA CYS A 93 35.98 -22.66 48.44
C CYS A 93 35.99 -22.69 46.91
N GLY A 94 37.17 -22.65 46.30
CA GLY A 94 37.36 -22.68 44.84
C GLY A 94 38.83 -22.80 44.45
N TYR A 95 39.11 -22.87 43.14
CA TYR A 95 40.46 -22.97 42.60
C TYR A 95 40.91 -21.65 41.96
N ALA A 96 42.11 -21.19 42.27
CA ALA A 96 42.68 -19.96 41.73
C ALA A 96 44.21 -20.04 41.53
N ASP A 97 44.76 -19.09 40.78
CA ASP A 97 46.19 -18.96 40.52
C ASP A 97 46.96 -18.57 41.80
N GLU A 98 47.94 -19.37 42.20
CA GLU A 98 48.74 -19.10 43.40
C GLU A 98 49.67 -17.88 43.27
N SER A 99 49.88 -17.40 42.04
CA SER A 99 50.71 -16.24 41.73
C SER A 99 49.93 -14.91 41.69
N ALA A 100 48.61 -14.96 41.89
CA ALA A 100 47.72 -13.81 41.89
C ALA A 100 48.14 -12.72 42.90
N SER A 101 48.24 -11.48 42.44
CA SER A 101 48.59 -10.33 43.27
C SER A 101 47.39 -9.67 43.96
N SER A 102 46.17 -9.95 43.48
CA SER A 102 44.91 -9.46 44.04
C SER A 102 43.75 -10.34 43.60
N PHE A 103 42.71 -10.43 44.43
CA PHE A 103 41.47 -11.11 44.07
C PHE A 103 40.29 -10.13 44.10
N TYR A 104 39.45 -10.23 43.08
CA TYR A 104 38.20 -9.49 42.94
C TYR A 104 37.05 -10.47 42.83
N ALA A 105 36.00 -10.29 43.62
CA ALA A 105 34.87 -11.21 43.67
C ALA A 105 33.56 -10.49 43.29
N VAL A 106 32.72 -11.19 42.54
CA VAL A 106 31.38 -10.75 42.13
C VAL A 106 30.39 -11.85 42.48
N TYR A 107 29.31 -11.44 43.12
CA TYR A 107 28.16 -12.29 43.42
C TYR A 107 26.91 -11.71 42.75
N PRO A 108 26.02 -12.54 42.20
CA PRO A 108 26.22 -13.97 41.91
C PRO A 108 27.20 -14.15 40.73
N LYS A 109 27.85 -15.33 40.63
CA LYS A 109 28.89 -15.64 39.62
C LYS A 109 28.53 -15.17 38.21
N LYS A 110 27.30 -15.45 37.78
CA LYS A 110 26.81 -15.15 36.42
C LYS A 110 26.79 -13.66 36.06
N SER A 111 26.88 -12.79 37.07
CA SER A 111 26.90 -11.35 36.87
C SER A 111 28.24 -10.85 36.34
N LEU A 112 29.34 -11.61 36.43
CA LEU A 112 30.63 -11.21 35.86
C LEU A 112 30.80 -11.80 34.47
N LEU A 113 30.78 -10.94 33.44
CA LEU A 113 30.93 -11.35 32.04
C LEU A 113 32.41 -11.41 31.63
N GLU A 114 33.16 -10.36 31.95
CA GLU A 114 34.57 -10.20 31.55
C GLU A 114 35.34 -9.48 32.66
N ALA A 115 36.61 -9.82 32.81
CA ALA A 115 37.53 -9.16 33.73
C ALA A 115 38.91 -9.05 33.06
N VAL A 116 39.42 -7.82 32.97
CA VAL A 116 40.74 -7.53 32.39
C VAL A 116 41.45 -6.49 33.24
N ALA A 117 42.58 -6.87 33.84
CA ALA A 117 43.33 -6.02 34.76
C ALA A 117 42.41 -5.45 35.86
N ASP A 118 42.33 -4.13 36.01
CA ASP A 118 41.46 -3.47 36.98
C ASP A 118 40.08 -3.12 36.41
N THR A 119 39.60 -3.76 35.35
CA THR A 119 38.27 -3.49 34.76
C THR A 119 37.38 -4.73 34.79
N LEU A 120 36.17 -4.58 35.32
CA LEU A 120 35.16 -5.63 35.42
C LEU A 120 33.92 -5.23 34.63
N LYS A 121 33.42 -6.16 33.82
CA LYS A 121 32.20 -6.00 33.02
C LYS A 121 31.11 -6.86 33.63
N LEU A 122 30.09 -6.21 34.19
CA LEU A 122 29.01 -6.86 34.90
C LEU A 122 27.72 -6.88 34.07
N ALA A 123 26.91 -7.92 34.26
CA ALA A 123 25.55 -8.01 33.75
C ALA A 123 24.53 -7.88 34.88
N LEU A 124 23.55 -7.01 34.68
CA LEU A 124 22.28 -7.04 35.39
C LEU A 124 21.18 -7.48 34.41
N PRO A 125 20.48 -8.60 34.66
CA PRO A 125 19.44 -9.06 33.76
C PRO A 125 18.28 -8.06 33.67
N GLY A 126 17.76 -7.86 32.46
CA GLY A 126 16.60 -7.00 32.20
C GLY A 126 15.28 -7.62 32.65
N GLU A 127 15.14 -8.93 32.52
CA GLU A 127 14.06 -9.71 33.13
C GLU A 127 14.64 -10.57 34.24
N GLN A 128 14.12 -10.43 35.46
CA GLN A 128 14.66 -11.01 36.68
C GLN A 128 13.64 -11.98 37.26
N ILE A 129 14.06 -13.21 37.53
CA ILE A 129 13.17 -14.27 37.98
C ILE A 129 13.17 -14.28 39.51
N VAL A 130 11.99 -14.14 40.10
CA VAL A 130 11.80 -14.15 41.57
C VAL A 130 11.35 -15.56 41.97
N PRO A 131 12.16 -16.30 42.75
CA PRO A 131 11.81 -17.62 43.24
C PRO A 131 10.57 -17.60 44.15
N ALA A 132 9.89 -18.75 44.25
CA ALA A 132 8.72 -18.88 45.14
C ALA A 132 9.07 -18.52 46.59
N GLY A 133 8.24 -17.70 47.23
CA GLY A 133 8.44 -17.25 48.62
C GLY A 133 9.43 -16.08 48.78
N MET A 134 10.08 -15.64 47.71
CA MET A 134 10.93 -14.44 47.70
C MET A 134 10.18 -13.23 47.15
N ASN A 135 10.74 -12.04 47.40
CA ASN A 135 10.21 -10.77 46.92
C ASN A 135 11.20 -9.98 46.03
N VAL A 136 12.33 -10.60 45.71
CA VAL A 136 13.38 -10.07 44.83
C VAL A 136 14.04 -11.24 44.10
N SER A 137 14.67 -10.97 42.97
CA SER A 137 15.52 -11.93 42.27
C SER A 137 16.91 -11.96 42.91
N PRO A 138 17.36 -13.05 43.55
CA PRO A 138 18.72 -13.16 44.10
C PRO A 138 19.79 -12.96 43.03
N ASP A 139 19.45 -13.41 41.82
CA ASP A 139 20.27 -13.31 40.62
C ASP A 139 20.54 -11.88 40.15
N ALA A 140 19.79 -10.91 40.66
CA ALA A 140 19.91 -9.50 40.32
C ALA A 140 20.52 -8.66 41.46
N LEU A 141 20.82 -9.25 42.62
CA LEU A 141 21.48 -8.59 43.75
C LEU A 141 23.00 -8.52 43.56
N VAL A 142 23.40 -7.92 42.43
CA VAL A 142 24.82 -7.86 42.03
C VAL A 142 25.64 -7.14 43.10
N SER A 143 26.67 -7.81 43.57
CA SER A 143 27.55 -7.33 44.62
C SER A 143 29.00 -7.60 44.26
N PHE A 144 29.89 -6.71 44.69
CA PHE A 144 31.31 -6.75 44.37
C PHE A 144 32.18 -6.61 45.62
N ALA A 145 33.30 -7.34 45.67
CA ALA A 145 34.29 -7.24 46.72
C ALA A 145 35.71 -7.28 46.16
N LYS A 146 36.64 -6.59 46.82
CA LYS A 146 38.07 -6.87 46.73
C LYS A 146 38.48 -7.66 47.97
N LEU A 147 39.39 -8.62 47.82
CA LEU A 147 39.94 -9.35 48.96
C LEU A 147 40.75 -8.38 49.82
N ASP A 148 40.37 -8.26 51.09
CA ASP A 148 41.15 -7.55 52.08
C ASP A 148 42.37 -8.38 52.47
N SER A 149 43.57 -7.88 52.18
CA SER A 149 44.83 -8.56 52.45
C SER A 149 45.15 -8.72 53.94
N GLU A 150 44.55 -7.90 54.80
CA GLU A 150 44.78 -7.97 56.25
C GLU A 150 43.83 -8.96 56.93
N SER A 151 42.56 -9.02 56.50
CA SER A 151 41.56 -9.90 57.09
C SER A 151 41.33 -11.21 56.33
N GLY A 152 41.84 -11.35 55.10
CA GLY A 152 41.59 -12.52 54.26
C GLY A 152 40.10 -12.69 53.88
N ARG A 153 39.34 -11.57 53.92
CA ARG A 153 37.88 -11.57 53.76
C ARG A 153 37.45 -10.70 52.58
N PHE A 154 36.51 -11.22 51.79
CA PHE A 154 35.75 -10.41 50.85
C PHE A 154 34.61 -9.70 51.58
N LYS A 155 34.59 -8.37 51.54
CA LYS A 155 33.45 -7.56 51.99
C LYS A 155 32.65 -7.10 50.78
N PHE A 156 31.56 -7.80 50.48
CA PHE A 156 30.69 -7.54 49.34
C PHE A 156 29.89 -6.26 49.53
N LYS A 157 29.99 -5.40 48.53
CA LYS A 157 29.27 -4.14 48.40
C LYS A 157 28.21 -4.31 47.31
N ASN A 158 26.95 -4.06 47.66
CA ASN A 158 25.87 -4.06 46.66
C ASN A 158 26.13 -2.99 45.60
N MET A 159 25.83 -3.35 44.35
CA MET A 159 26.07 -2.53 43.15
C MET A 159 24.79 -1.94 42.57
N THR A 160 23.62 -2.34 43.10
CA THR A 160 22.31 -1.93 42.59
C THR A 160 21.64 -0.88 43.48
N SER A 161 20.61 -0.24 42.95
CA SER A 161 19.58 0.45 43.73
C SER A 161 18.29 -0.37 43.68
N LEU A 162 17.43 -0.25 44.70
CA LEU A 162 16.19 -1.01 44.76
C LEU A 162 14.99 -0.13 44.49
N VAL A 163 14.15 -0.52 43.53
CA VAL A 163 12.80 0.02 43.39
C VAL A 163 11.83 -0.94 44.08
N LYS A 164 11.08 -0.44 45.06
CA LYS A 164 10.10 -1.21 45.83
C LYS A 164 8.68 -0.81 45.41
N VAL A 165 7.80 -1.79 45.34
CA VAL A 165 6.35 -1.59 45.22
C VAL A 165 5.59 -2.60 46.05
N THR A 166 4.47 -2.18 46.60
CA THR A 166 3.50 -3.07 47.24
C THR A 166 2.31 -3.26 46.32
N ILE A 167 2.00 -4.51 46.00
CA ILE A 167 0.88 -4.85 45.13
C ILE A 167 -0.30 -5.35 45.97
N PRO A 168 -1.53 -4.90 45.68
CA PRO A 168 -2.71 -5.18 46.52
C PRO A 168 -3.34 -6.56 46.27
N LYS A 169 -3.06 -7.17 45.11
CA LYS A 169 -3.60 -8.46 44.65
C LYS A 169 -2.60 -9.09 43.68
N GLU A 170 -2.93 -10.30 43.23
CA GLU A 170 -2.03 -11.08 42.38
C GLU A 170 -1.60 -10.35 41.10
N ALA A 171 -0.34 -10.55 40.70
CA ALA A 171 0.23 -9.96 39.49
C ALA A 171 1.12 -10.95 38.74
N SER A 172 1.10 -10.92 37.42
CA SER A 172 1.96 -11.79 36.59
C SER A 172 3.35 -11.20 36.36
N ARG A 173 3.50 -9.88 36.46
CA ARG A 173 4.75 -9.17 36.20
C ARG A 173 4.74 -7.80 36.89
N ILE A 174 5.91 -7.36 37.32
CA ILE A 174 6.15 -5.97 37.75
C ILE A 174 7.31 -5.42 36.95
N LEU A 175 7.19 -4.20 36.45
CA LEU A 175 8.13 -3.59 35.53
C LEU A 175 8.45 -2.16 35.92
N VAL A 176 9.72 -1.80 35.83
CA VAL A 176 10.23 -0.43 35.94
C VAL A 176 10.67 0.03 34.56
N LYS A 177 10.15 1.19 34.13
CA LYS A 177 10.48 1.83 32.86
C LYS A 177 11.10 3.19 33.12
N ASN A 178 12.27 3.44 32.55
CA ASN A 178 12.86 4.76 32.55
C ASN A 178 12.25 5.63 31.44
N LEU A 179 11.78 6.81 31.82
CA LEU A 179 11.11 7.75 30.92
C LEU A 179 12.10 8.59 30.09
N GLY A 180 13.37 8.66 30.49
CA GLY A 180 14.42 9.46 29.84
C GLY A 180 15.32 8.69 28.87
N GLY A 181 15.07 7.40 28.62
CA GLY A 181 15.83 6.60 27.66
C GLY A 181 17.21 6.11 28.15
N ILE A 182 17.53 6.26 29.43
CA ILE A 182 18.76 5.72 30.04
C ILE A 182 18.52 4.25 30.43
N ALA A 183 19.51 3.38 30.23
CA ALA A 183 19.39 1.98 30.61
C ALA A 183 19.36 1.81 32.14
N SER A 184 18.44 0.98 32.65
CA SER A 184 18.32 0.61 34.07
C SER A 184 18.83 -0.81 34.36
N SER A 185 19.15 -1.57 33.32
CA SER A 185 19.69 -2.93 33.36
C SER A 185 20.50 -3.20 32.10
N GLY A 186 21.30 -4.27 32.09
CA GLY A 186 22.19 -4.63 30.99
C GLY A 186 23.63 -4.74 31.45
N THR A 187 24.56 -4.30 30.61
CA THR A 187 25.99 -4.38 30.90
C THR A 187 26.49 -3.08 31.51
N ALA A 188 27.25 -3.19 32.61
CA ALA A 188 27.94 -2.08 33.25
C ALA A 188 29.45 -2.36 33.35
N THR A 189 30.27 -1.38 32.99
CA THR A 189 31.72 -1.46 33.16
C THR A 189 32.16 -0.69 34.40
N LEU A 190 33.03 -1.31 35.19
CA LEU A 190 33.56 -0.76 36.44
C LEU A 190 35.08 -0.85 36.47
N THR A 191 35.72 0.15 37.05
CA THR A 191 37.14 0.07 37.43
C THR A 191 37.25 -0.42 38.87
N ALA A 192 37.95 -1.51 39.08
CA ALA A 192 38.26 -2.11 40.37
C ALA A 192 39.31 -1.28 41.13
N ASN A 193 38.93 -0.08 41.60
CA ASN A 193 39.79 0.75 42.45
C ASN A 193 39.63 0.32 43.93
N PRO A 194 40.72 -0.02 44.65
CA PRO A 194 40.67 -0.42 46.06
C PRO A 194 40.20 0.67 47.05
N GLU A 195 40.29 1.96 46.72
CA GLU A 195 40.04 3.04 47.69
C GLU A 195 38.77 3.86 47.42
N VAL A 196 38.12 3.70 46.26
CA VAL A 196 36.93 4.48 45.88
C VAL A 196 35.85 3.56 45.32
N ILE A 197 34.62 3.75 45.78
CA ILE A 197 33.41 3.09 45.28
C ILE A 197 33.42 3.16 43.75
N PRO A 198 33.38 2.03 43.03
CA PRO A 198 33.55 2.04 41.58
C PRO A 198 32.38 2.80 40.91
N ALA A 199 32.70 3.90 40.23
CA ALA A 199 31.73 4.62 39.41
C ALA A 199 31.35 3.76 38.20
N VAL A 200 30.05 3.60 37.95
CA VAL A 200 29.56 2.98 36.72
C VAL A 200 29.94 3.90 35.56
N GLN A 201 30.82 3.44 34.67
CA GLN A 201 31.40 4.30 33.62
C GLN A 201 30.54 4.37 32.35
N ALA A 202 29.92 3.26 32.00
CA ALA A 202 29.03 3.15 30.86
C ALA A 202 28.01 2.04 31.13
N ILE A 203 26.77 2.29 30.73
CA ILE A 203 25.69 1.32 30.76
C ILE A 203 25.19 1.14 29.33
N SER A 204 25.15 -0.10 28.86
CA SER A 204 24.46 -0.46 27.62
C SER A 204 23.44 -1.54 27.94
N GLY A 205 22.19 -1.35 27.54
CA GLY A 205 21.14 -2.29 27.88
C GLY A 205 19.73 -1.74 27.76
N SER A 206 18.84 -2.32 28.56
CA SER A 206 17.41 -2.03 28.49
C SER A 206 17.03 -0.83 29.36
N THR A 207 16.18 0.03 28.82
CA THR A 207 15.49 1.11 29.56
C THR A 207 14.35 0.60 30.44
N THR A 208 14.13 -0.71 30.41
CA THR A 208 13.06 -1.41 31.11
C THR A 208 13.66 -2.58 31.88
N THR A 209 13.28 -2.72 33.15
CA THR A 209 13.68 -3.83 34.00
C THR A 209 12.44 -4.43 34.64
N SER A 210 12.26 -5.74 34.55
CA SER A 210 11.07 -6.43 35.08
C SER A 210 11.43 -7.56 36.02
N ILE A 211 10.52 -7.85 36.94
CA ILE A 211 10.49 -9.07 37.71
C ILE A 211 9.29 -9.93 37.28
N VAL A 212 9.53 -11.23 37.18
CA VAL A 212 8.51 -12.26 36.89
C VAL A 212 8.64 -13.38 37.91
N PRO A 213 7.53 -14.02 38.35
CA PRO A 213 7.62 -15.13 39.26
C PRO A 213 8.19 -16.35 38.54
N GLU A 214 8.97 -17.18 39.23
CA GLU A 214 9.48 -18.44 38.70
C GLU A 214 8.34 -19.36 38.21
N SER A 215 7.18 -19.31 38.88
CA SER A 215 5.95 -19.97 38.43
C SER A 215 4.71 -19.26 38.97
N GLY A 216 3.59 -19.37 38.27
CA GLY A 216 2.29 -18.83 38.71
C GLY A 216 2.22 -17.29 38.63
N LYS A 217 1.74 -16.68 39.72
CA LYS A 217 1.60 -15.21 39.87
C LYS A 217 2.23 -14.79 41.21
N PHE A 218 2.67 -13.54 41.28
CA PHE A 218 2.98 -12.90 42.55
C PHE A 218 1.72 -12.81 43.42
N ALA A 219 1.84 -13.05 44.71
CA ALA A 219 0.77 -12.80 45.69
C ALA A 219 0.76 -11.32 46.11
N ALA A 220 -0.28 -10.87 46.81
CA ALA A 220 -0.26 -9.54 47.43
C ALA A 220 0.94 -9.39 48.38
N GLY A 221 1.69 -8.30 48.26
CA GLY A 221 2.93 -8.11 49.03
C GLY A 221 3.86 -7.05 48.45
N SER A 222 4.97 -6.78 49.16
CA SER A 222 6.01 -5.87 48.69
C SER A 222 7.08 -6.62 47.91
N TYR A 223 7.44 -6.10 46.73
CA TYR A 223 8.45 -6.64 45.83
C TYR A 223 9.51 -5.61 45.48
N PHE A 224 10.72 -6.07 45.17
CA PHE A 224 11.91 -5.27 44.90
C PHE A 224 12.50 -5.58 43.54
N ILE A 225 12.91 -4.52 42.84
CA ILE A 225 13.49 -4.59 41.50
C ILE A 225 14.85 -3.90 41.56
N PRO A 226 15.94 -4.70 41.61
CA PRO A 226 17.29 -4.20 41.44
C PRO A 226 17.47 -3.52 40.08
N VAL A 227 18.00 -2.31 40.10
CA VAL A 227 18.35 -1.53 38.91
C VAL A 227 19.77 -0.97 39.04
N ILE A 228 20.41 -0.67 37.92
CA ILE A 228 21.72 -0.02 37.90
C ILE A 228 21.56 1.43 38.40
N PRO A 229 22.35 1.88 39.40
CA PRO A 229 22.35 3.27 39.86
C PRO A 229 22.63 4.24 38.72
N SER A 230 21.81 5.29 38.60
CA SER A 230 21.87 6.27 37.53
C SER A 230 21.06 7.52 37.88
N GLU A 231 21.34 8.61 37.18
CA GLU A 231 20.45 9.76 37.13
C GLU A 231 19.40 9.54 36.03
N PHE A 232 18.14 9.76 36.35
CA PHE A 232 17.00 9.62 35.46
C PHE A 232 16.33 10.99 35.29
N PRO A 233 16.75 11.80 34.30
CA PRO A 233 16.29 13.19 34.16
C PRO A 233 14.79 13.35 33.97
N ALA A 234 14.12 12.34 33.39
CA ALA A 234 12.67 12.30 33.22
C ALA A 234 11.97 11.40 34.25
N GLY A 235 12.69 10.87 35.23
CA GLY A 235 12.17 9.96 36.23
C GLY A 235 11.92 8.54 35.70
N ILE A 236 11.21 7.74 36.52
CA ILE A 236 10.85 6.35 36.21
C ILE A 236 9.36 6.09 36.44
N ALA A 237 8.86 5.06 35.77
CA ALA A 237 7.51 4.51 35.94
C ALA A 237 7.58 3.08 36.46
N ILE A 238 6.61 2.69 37.27
CA ILE A 238 6.37 1.29 37.65
C ILE A 238 5.02 0.84 37.10
N SER A 239 4.96 -0.35 36.52
CA SER A 239 3.71 -1.00 36.11
C SER A 239 3.59 -2.40 36.72
N VAL A 240 2.37 -2.73 37.15
CA VAL A 240 2.03 -4.03 37.74
C VAL A 240 0.93 -4.65 36.88
N ALA A 241 1.22 -5.80 36.27
CA ALA A 241 0.30 -6.52 35.40
C ALA A 241 -0.65 -7.39 36.21
N GLN A 242 -1.93 -7.01 36.23
CA GLN A 242 -3.01 -7.71 36.94
C GLN A 242 -4.04 -8.25 35.94
N GLU A 243 -5.02 -8.99 36.42
CA GLU A 243 -6.05 -9.62 35.58
C GLU A 243 -6.95 -8.61 34.85
N ASP A 244 -7.20 -7.45 35.45
CA ASP A 244 -8.02 -6.36 34.92
C ASP A 244 -7.25 -5.33 34.09
N GLY A 245 -5.91 -5.38 34.11
CA GLY A 245 -5.06 -4.42 33.40
C GLY A 245 -3.75 -4.13 34.13
N TYR A 246 -3.13 -3.00 33.78
CA TYR A 246 -1.91 -2.55 34.44
C TYR A 246 -2.19 -1.42 35.43
N LEU A 247 -1.77 -1.58 36.68
CA LEU A 247 -1.63 -0.43 37.58
C LEU A 247 -0.31 0.27 37.29
N VAL A 248 -0.35 1.55 36.93
CA VAL A 248 0.84 2.31 36.56
C VAL A 248 1.00 3.58 37.40
N ALA A 249 2.17 3.73 38.02
CA ALA A 249 2.57 4.92 38.78
C ALA A 249 3.89 5.50 38.24
N GLU A 250 4.03 6.82 38.25
CA GLU A 250 5.19 7.53 37.67
C GLU A 250 5.76 8.56 38.66
N THR A 251 7.08 8.76 38.62
CA THR A 251 7.71 9.92 39.26
C THR A 251 7.53 11.16 38.39
N THR A 252 7.45 12.35 39.00
CA THR A 252 7.09 13.59 38.29
C THR A 252 8.28 14.51 37.99
N GLU A 253 9.49 14.15 38.43
CA GLU A 253 10.70 14.97 38.37
C GLU A 253 11.93 14.09 38.12
N SER A 254 13.08 14.73 37.85
CA SER A 254 14.38 14.05 37.77
C SER A 254 14.64 13.23 39.04
N LEU A 255 15.10 11.99 38.88
CA LEU A 255 15.33 11.05 39.97
C LEU A 255 16.76 10.52 39.90
N ALA A 256 17.53 10.69 40.98
CA ALA A 256 18.81 10.01 41.14
C ALA A 256 18.64 8.74 41.98
N LEU A 257 18.89 7.57 41.38
CA LEU A 257 19.02 6.33 42.14
C LEU A 257 20.51 6.06 42.39
N VAL A 258 20.89 6.11 43.67
CA VAL A 258 22.27 5.86 44.10
C VAL A 258 22.43 4.43 44.60
N ARG A 259 23.66 3.93 44.60
CA ARG A 259 24.03 2.64 45.20
C ARG A 259 23.49 2.56 46.63
N ASN A 260 22.88 1.44 46.99
CA ASN A 260 22.22 1.21 48.29
C ASN A 260 21.06 2.17 48.63
N GLY A 261 20.73 3.11 47.74
CA GLY A 261 19.49 3.85 47.82
C GLY A 261 18.32 3.01 47.35
N GLY A 262 17.11 3.47 47.64
CA GLY A 262 15.91 2.88 47.08
C GLY A 262 14.80 3.89 46.90
N LEU A 263 13.88 3.55 45.99
CA LEU A 263 12.64 4.28 45.79
C LEU A 263 11.48 3.36 46.13
N ASP A 264 10.61 3.80 47.05
CA ASP A 264 9.39 3.05 47.42
C ASP A 264 8.17 3.73 46.80
N PHE A 265 7.45 3.00 45.94
CA PHE A 265 6.18 3.43 45.38
C PHE A 265 4.99 3.19 46.33
N GLY A 266 5.21 2.53 47.47
CA GLY A 266 4.17 2.19 48.44
C GLY A 266 3.17 1.18 47.87
N ASP A 267 1.96 1.16 48.42
CA ASP A 267 0.82 0.46 47.81
C ASP A 267 0.47 1.16 46.50
N ILE A 268 0.68 0.45 45.39
CA ILE A 268 0.44 0.99 44.07
C ILE A 268 -1.03 1.37 43.88
N SER A 269 -1.99 0.72 44.52
CA SER A 269 -3.42 1.08 44.37
C SER A 269 -3.83 2.35 45.12
N ALA A 270 -3.16 2.66 46.23
CA ALA A 270 -3.46 3.82 47.06
C ALA A 270 -2.68 5.07 46.65
N SER A 271 -1.72 4.95 45.73
CA SER A 271 -0.96 6.08 45.23
C SER A 271 -1.85 7.03 44.43
N LYS A 272 -1.85 8.31 44.82
CA LYS A 272 -2.58 9.39 44.10
C LYS A 272 -2.12 9.58 42.64
N LYS A 273 -1.05 8.90 42.22
CA LYS A 273 -0.48 8.95 40.87
C LYS A 273 -0.83 7.71 40.02
N THR A 274 -1.56 6.75 40.58
CA THR A 274 -1.85 5.49 39.89
C THR A 274 -3.04 5.62 38.96
N ILE A 275 -2.87 5.09 37.75
CA ILE A 275 -3.95 4.91 36.78
C ILE A 275 -3.99 3.42 36.44
N LEU A 276 -5.18 2.82 36.48
CA LEU A 276 -5.43 1.51 35.88
C LEU A 276 -5.50 1.70 34.36
N ALA A 277 -4.64 1.00 33.63
CA ALA A 277 -4.73 0.85 32.19
C ALA A 277 -5.50 -0.47 31.94
N PRO A 278 -6.82 -0.40 31.67
CA PRO A 278 -7.67 -1.59 31.70
C PRO A 278 -7.57 -2.41 30.41
N PHE A 279 -7.69 -3.73 30.51
CA PHE A 279 -7.85 -4.60 29.34
C PHE A 279 -9.26 -4.55 28.76
N ASN A 280 -10.27 -4.25 29.58
CA ASN A 280 -11.66 -4.15 29.16
C ASN A 280 -12.11 -2.68 29.21
N ILE A 281 -12.63 -2.17 28.10
CA ILE A 281 -13.08 -0.78 27.97
C ILE A 281 -14.59 -0.77 27.85
N GLY A 282 -15.27 -0.36 28.93
CA GLY A 282 -16.74 -0.25 28.98
C GLY A 282 -17.24 1.18 29.18
N SER A 283 -16.34 2.15 29.30
CA SER A 283 -16.66 3.55 29.57
C SER A 283 -15.69 4.52 28.89
N VAL A 284 -16.06 5.81 28.86
CA VAL A 284 -15.19 6.89 28.37
C VAL A 284 -13.94 7.02 29.24
N GLU A 285 -14.09 6.83 30.54
CA GLU A 285 -12.99 6.86 31.52
C GLU A 285 -11.97 5.75 31.24
N ASP A 286 -12.44 4.53 30.93
CA ASP A 286 -11.57 3.41 30.56
C ASP A 286 -10.80 3.72 29.27
N LEU A 287 -11.47 4.29 28.26
CA LEU A 287 -10.84 4.65 26.98
C LEU A 287 -9.78 5.74 27.17
N LYS A 288 -10.05 6.76 28.01
CA LYS A 288 -9.07 7.79 28.40
C LYS A 288 -7.89 7.19 29.16
N ALA A 289 -8.14 6.24 30.05
CA ALA A 289 -7.09 5.59 30.82
C ALA A 289 -6.20 4.69 29.95
N PHE A 290 -6.80 3.92 29.03
CA PHE A 290 -6.10 3.13 28.02
C PHE A 290 -5.16 4.00 27.19
N THR A 291 -5.68 5.06 26.57
CA THR A 291 -4.86 5.93 25.71
C THR A 291 -3.71 6.57 26.49
N ALA A 292 -3.95 7.05 27.70
CA ALA A 292 -2.91 7.63 28.55
C ALA A 292 -1.76 6.64 28.85
N ARG A 293 -2.03 5.33 28.86
CA ARG A 293 -1.08 4.28 29.31
C ARG A 293 -0.75 3.24 28.23
N ALA A 294 -1.08 3.49 26.97
CA ALA A 294 -0.77 2.63 25.82
C ALA A 294 0.68 2.03 25.79
N PRO A 295 1.74 2.74 26.21
CA PRO A 295 3.13 2.24 26.16
C PRO A 295 3.49 1.15 27.16
N TYR A 296 2.58 0.81 28.08
CA TYR A 296 2.80 -0.19 29.11
C TYR A 296 2.26 -1.57 28.73
N TYR A 297 1.37 -1.61 27.73
CA TYR A 297 0.86 -2.87 27.22
C TYR A 297 1.93 -3.61 26.41
N ALA A 298 1.93 -4.93 26.56
CA ALA A 298 2.71 -5.84 25.75
C ALA A 298 2.06 -6.05 24.38
N ALA A 299 2.85 -6.49 23.41
CA ALA A 299 2.35 -6.85 22.08
C ALA A 299 1.38 -8.05 22.09
N THR A 300 1.40 -8.85 23.15
CA THR A 300 0.50 -9.99 23.36
C THR A 300 -0.83 -9.60 24.00
N ASP A 301 -0.95 -8.38 24.52
CA ASP A 301 -2.15 -7.97 25.24
C ASP A 301 -3.29 -7.74 24.25
N VAL A 302 -4.51 -8.00 24.72
CA VAL A 302 -5.74 -7.76 23.97
C VAL A 302 -6.59 -6.76 24.75
N ILE A 303 -6.98 -5.67 24.10
CA ILE A 303 -7.99 -4.75 24.60
C ILE A 303 -9.35 -5.19 24.06
N THR A 304 -10.33 -5.33 24.94
CA THR A 304 -11.70 -5.68 24.57
C THR A 304 -12.62 -4.49 24.86
N ILE A 305 -13.35 -4.02 23.85
CA ILE A 305 -14.47 -3.10 24.08
C ILE A 305 -15.66 -3.92 24.57
N THR A 306 -16.27 -3.54 25.68
CA THR A 306 -17.33 -4.31 26.36
C THR A 306 -18.68 -3.60 26.42
N ALA A 307 -18.72 -2.34 25.96
CA ALA A 307 -19.93 -1.55 25.82
C ALA A 307 -19.74 -0.49 24.73
N ASP A 308 -20.85 0.04 24.22
CA ASP A 308 -20.81 1.19 23.33
C ASP A 308 -20.33 2.44 24.08
N ILE A 309 -19.43 3.21 23.46
CA ILE A 309 -18.76 4.38 24.06
C ILE A 309 -19.25 5.67 23.39
N ASP A 310 -20.05 6.44 24.13
CA ASP A 310 -20.52 7.77 23.74
C ASP A 310 -19.57 8.85 24.28
N LEU A 311 -18.86 9.54 23.39
CA LEU A 311 -17.93 10.62 23.75
C LEU A 311 -18.62 12.00 23.90
N GLN A 312 -19.95 12.06 23.81
CA GLN A 312 -20.81 13.21 24.15
C GLN A 312 -20.53 14.49 23.34
N GLY A 313 -19.90 14.37 22.18
CA GLY A 313 -19.51 15.49 21.31
C GLY A 313 -18.25 16.21 21.78
N GLU A 314 -17.53 15.65 22.75
CA GLU A 314 -16.32 16.24 23.30
C GLU A 314 -15.13 16.07 22.36
N GLU A 315 -14.15 16.97 22.53
CA GLU A 315 -12.89 16.85 21.80
C GLU A 315 -12.11 15.63 22.27
N TRP A 316 -11.76 14.76 21.32
CA TRP A 316 -10.97 13.57 21.54
C TRP A 316 -9.54 13.77 21.05
N ILE A 317 -8.59 13.61 21.97
CA ILE A 317 -7.17 13.62 21.68
C ILE A 317 -6.64 12.22 21.96
N CYS A 318 -6.35 11.46 20.90
CA CYS A 318 -5.56 10.25 21.06
C CYS A 318 -4.19 10.62 21.66
N ALA A 319 -3.69 9.77 22.55
CA ALA A 319 -2.40 9.97 23.21
C ALA A 319 -1.28 10.31 22.20
N PRO A 320 -0.28 11.13 22.60
CA PRO A 320 0.75 11.64 21.70
C PRO A 320 1.43 10.55 20.88
N ASN A 321 2.01 10.87 19.72
CA ASN A 321 2.70 9.91 18.83
C ASN A 321 3.83 9.09 19.51
N THR A 322 4.28 9.51 20.69
CA THR A 322 5.23 8.78 21.55
C THR A 322 4.60 7.62 22.33
N ARG A 323 3.27 7.52 22.36
CA ARG A 323 2.51 6.54 23.14
C ARG A 323 1.82 5.48 22.28
N ARG A 324 2.63 4.55 21.74
CA ARG A 324 2.18 3.47 20.83
C ARG A 324 1.56 2.32 21.61
N TYR A 325 0.52 1.72 21.04
CA TYR A 325 -0.05 0.45 21.52
C TYR A 325 0.36 -0.67 20.57
N TYR A 326 0.87 -1.77 21.09
CA TYR A 326 1.45 -2.83 20.26
C TYR A 326 0.63 -4.12 20.21
N GLY A 327 -0.43 -4.21 21.01
CA GLY A 327 -1.28 -5.39 21.10
C GLY A 327 -2.48 -5.36 20.14
N SER A 328 -3.47 -6.19 20.45
CA SER A 328 -4.68 -6.39 19.65
C SER A 328 -5.90 -5.67 20.25
N ILE A 329 -6.86 -5.33 19.40
CA ILE A 329 -8.13 -4.73 19.83
C ILE A 329 -9.28 -5.62 19.34
N ASP A 330 -10.06 -6.15 20.28
CA ASP A 330 -11.35 -6.78 20.04
C ASP A 330 -12.45 -5.75 20.33
N GLY A 331 -13.15 -5.31 19.28
CA GLY A 331 -14.24 -4.35 19.42
C GLY A 331 -15.51 -4.95 20.01
N GLY A 332 -15.61 -6.29 20.15
CA GLY A 332 -16.78 -6.93 20.76
C GLY A 332 -18.12 -6.62 20.05
N LYS A 333 -18.09 -6.17 18.79
CA LYS A 333 -19.24 -5.63 18.03
C LYS A 333 -19.86 -4.37 18.69
N HIS A 334 -19.04 -3.55 19.32
CA HIS A 334 -19.45 -2.28 19.92
C HIS A 334 -19.15 -1.09 19.01
N ARG A 335 -19.63 0.08 19.43
CA ARG A 335 -19.42 1.36 18.72
C ARG A 335 -18.73 2.39 19.59
N ILE A 336 -17.92 3.24 18.97
CA ILE A 336 -17.41 4.49 19.54
C ILE A 336 -17.98 5.63 18.69
N TYR A 337 -18.65 6.60 19.32
CA TYR A 337 -19.37 7.65 18.59
C TYR A 337 -19.43 8.96 19.40
N ASN A 338 -20.01 10.00 18.79
CA ASN A 338 -20.06 11.39 19.24
C ASN A 338 -18.68 11.96 19.64
N TYR A 339 -17.66 11.92 18.78
CA TYR A 339 -16.33 12.48 19.09
C TYR A 339 -15.87 13.54 18.10
N ILE A 340 -15.05 14.47 18.56
CA ILE A 340 -14.42 15.45 17.66
C ILE A 340 -12.91 15.34 17.79
N VAL A 341 -12.24 14.81 16.76
CA VAL A 341 -10.77 14.73 16.72
C VAL A 341 -10.23 15.94 15.96
N LYS A 342 -9.27 16.65 16.54
CA LYS A 342 -8.61 17.79 15.90
C LYS A 342 -7.09 17.68 15.99
N SER A 343 -6.39 18.20 14.98
CA SER A 343 -4.98 18.57 15.07
C SER A 343 -4.74 19.98 14.51
N GLY A 344 -3.80 20.72 15.08
CA GLY A 344 -3.49 22.08 14.64
C GLY A 344 -2.28 22.72 15.32
N PRO A 345 -1.88 23.93 14.91
CA PRO A 345 -0.73 24.64 15.48
C PRO A 345 -0.88 24.93 16.98
N ASP A 346 -2.11 25.04 17.48
CA ASP A 346 -2.40 25.34 18.89
C ASP A 346 -2.52 24.08 19.78
N THR A 347 -2.38 22.86 19.23
CA THR A 347 -2.57 21.60 19.99
C THR A 347 -1.31 21.10 20.70
N GLY A 348 -0.19 21.84 20.66
CA GLY A 348 1.02 21.56 21.46
C GLY A 348 1.86 20.33 21.08
N ASN A 349 1.42 19.51 20.13
CA ASN A 349 2.19 18.43 19.48
C ASN A 349 1.42 17.98 18.21
N PRO A 350 2.06 17.80 17.03
CA PRO A 350 1.35 17.33 15.85
C PRO A 350 0.95 15.85 16.03
N SER A 351 -0.27 15.59 16.48
CA SER A 351 -0.82 14.24 16.56
C SER A 351 -1.26 13.76 15.17
N ASP A 352 -1.32 12.44 14.98
CA ASP A 352 -1.84 11.84 13.74
C ASP A 352 -3.34 12.14 13.50
N ALA A 353 -4.05 12.82 14.42
CA ALA A 353 -5.50 13.09 14.41
C ALA A 353 -6.35 11.83 14.14
N ALA A 354 -6.33 10.91 15.11
CA ALA A 354 -7.13 9.69 15.02
C ALA A 354 -7.83 9.32 16.33
N VAL A 355 -8.85 8.46 16.26
CA VAL A 355 -9.51 7.89 17.44
C VAL A 355 -8.54 6.97 18.17
N PHE A 356 -7.91 6.07 17.42
CA PHE A 356 -6.76 5.31 17.85
C PHE A 356 -5.52 5.72 17.06
N GLY A 357 -4.40 5.84 17.77
CA GLY A 357 -3.13 6.22 17.17
C GLY A 357 -2.48 5.07 16.41
N ARG A 358 -1.24 4.76 16.78
CA ARG A 358 -0.45 3.72 16.11
C ARG A 358 -0.60 2.40 16.84
N ILE A 359 -1.07 1.38 16.11
CA ILE A 359 -1.44 0.06 16.63
C ILE A 359 -0.58 -1.03 16.01
N GLY A 360 -0.16 -1.96 16.85
CA GLY A 360 0.54 -3.19 16.48
C GLY A 360 2.06 -3.03 16.52
N LEU A 361 2.76 -4.10 16.87
CA LEU A 361 4.14 -4.38 16.44
C LEU A 361 4.22 -5.89 16.22
N GLY A 362 3.30 -6.41 15.41
CA GLY A 362 3.22 -7.84 15.14
C GLY A 362 4.58 -8.36 14.71
N LYS A 363 4.95 -9.52 15.25
CA LYS A 363 6.00 -10.36 14.69
C LYS A 363 5.31 -11.52 14.01
N GLU A 364 5.98 -12.16 13.06
CA GLU A 364 5.44 -13.34 12.39
C GLU A 364 4.93 -14.40 13.37
N GLU A 365 5.64 -14.58 14.50
CA GLU A 365 5.27 -15.56 15.55
C GLU A 365 4.21 -15.07 16.55
N SER A 366 3.82 -13.80 16.48
CA SER A 366 2.79 -13.21 17.35
C SER A 366 2.13 -12.03 16.62
N PRO A 367 1.24 -12.32 15.66
CA PRO A 367 0.51 -11.29 14.92
C PRO A 367 -0.55 -10.64 15.81
N TYR A 368 -0.85 -9.37 15.55
CA TYR A 368 -1.93 -8.65 16.24
C TYR A 368 -3.21 -8.67 15.40
N PHE A 369 -4.34 -8.33 16.03
CA PHE A 369 -5.60 -8.11 15.30
C PHE A 369 -6.33 -6.86 15.77
N ILE A 370 -7.17 -6.31 14.91
CA ILE A 370 -8.15 -5.26 15.21
C ILE A 370 -9.45 -5.73 14.57
N LYS A 371 -10.51 -5.96 15.36
CA LYS A 371 -11.75 -6.50 14.79
C LYS A 371 -13.03 -5.97 15.42
N ASP A 372 -14.14 -6.11 14.69
CA ASP A 372 -15.51 -5.98 15.19
C ASP A 372 -15.81 -4.66 15.92
N LEU A 373 -15.40 -3.53 15.33
CA LEU A 373 -15.56 -2.19 15.92
C LEU A 373 -16.12 -1.18 14.91
N ALA A 374 -17.06 -0.36 15.36
CA ALA A 374 -17.64 0.71 14.54
C ALA A 374 -17.35 2.10 15.12
N PHE A 375 -17.19 3.06 14.22
CA PHE A 375 -16.79 4.43 14.50
C PHE A 375 -17.83 5.42 13.93
N GLY A 376 -18.27 6.38 14.73
CA GLY A 376 -19.14 7.49 14.29
C GLY A 376 -20.60 7.13 14.02
N SER A 377 -21.06 5.99 14.53
CA SER A 377 -22.45 5.55 14.44
C SER A 377 -22.89 4.95 15.77
N LYS A 378 -24.08 5.35 16.23
CA LYS A 378 -24.69 4.82 17.45
C LYS A 378 -25.49 3.53 17.23
N ASP A 379 -25.77 3.18 15.97
CA ASP A 379 -26.74 2.15 15.59
C ASP A 379 -26.24 1.19 14.50
N TYR A 380 -24.93 1.19 14.19
CA TYR A 380 -24.37 0.26 13.20
C TYR A 380 -24.59 -1.20 13.58
N ASP A 381 -25.22 -1.95 12.70
CA ASP A 381 -25.48 -3.39 12.81
C ASP A 381 -24.41 -4.17 12.03
N PHE A 382 -23.68 -5.04 12.73
CA PHE A 382 -22.58 -5.82 12.16
C PHE A 382 -23.03 -7.00 11.29
N GLU A 383 -24.27 -7.48 11.46
CA GLU A 383 -24.83 -8.58 10.67
C GLU A 383 -25.36 -8.07 9.33
N THR A 384 -26.14 -6.98 9.34
CA THR A 384 -26.67 -6.38 8.11
C THR A 384 -25.68 -5.42 7.46
N LYS A 385 -24.64 -5.00 8.17
CA LYS A 385 -23.63 -4.01 7.74
C LYS A 385 -24.21 -2.65 7.38
N THR A 386 -25.24 -2.22 8.10
CA THR A 386 -25.96 -0.95 7.90
C THR A 386 -25.97 -0.12 9.18
N GLY A 387 -26.02 1.20 9.07
CA GLY A 387 -26.14 2.11 10.21
C GLY A 387 -26.33 3.55 9.73
N THR A 388 -26.43 4.47 10.67
CA THR A 388 -26.50 5.91 10.39
C THR A 388 -25.34 6.67 11.00
N TYR A 389 -24.88 7.71 10.32
CA TYR A 389 -23.93 8.68 10.88
C TYR A 389 -24.58 9.38 12.08
N ASP A 390 -23.85 9.52 13.18
CA ASP A 390 -24.35 10.14 14.42
C ASP A 390 -24.57 11.66 14.31
N GLY A 391 -24.05 12.31 13.25
CA GLY A 391 -24.15 13.74 13.02
C GLY A 391 -23.09 14.59 13.75
N VAL A 392 -22.22 13.97 14.54
CA VAL A 392 -21.27 14.63 15.45
C VAL A 392 -19.83 14.19 15.18
N SER A 393 -19.60 12.90 14.99
CA SER A 393 -18.27 12.30 14.92
C SER A 393 -17.47 12.76 13.72
N LYS A 394 -16.31 13.38 13.93
CA LYS A 394 -15.47 13.84 12.81
C LYS A 394 -13.99 13.98 13.15
N VAL A 395 -13.16 13.95 12.12
CA VAL A 395 -11.73 14.23 12.19
C VAL A 395 -11.43 15.50 11.39
N ILE A 396 -10.80 16.49 12.02
CA ILE A 396 -10.31 17.71 11.38
C ILE A 396 -8.79 17.77 11.52
N PHE A 397 -8.06 17.62 10.42
CA PHE A 397 -6.60 17.59 10.42
C PHE A 397 -6.02 18.87 9.78
N ASN A 398 -5.50 19.78 10.60
CA ASN A 398 -4.95 21.08 10.13
C ASN A 398 -3.53 21.34 10.69
N THR A 399 -2.66 20.35 10.59
CA THR A 399 -1.30 20.44 11.11
C THR A 399 -0.40 21.27 10.19
N GLN A 400 0.43 22.12 10.80
CA GLN A 400 1.47 22.88 10.10
C GLN A 400 2.79 22.12 10.09
N ASN A 401 3.52 22.20 8.96
CA ASN A 401 4.79 21.53 8.80
C ASN A 401 5.86 22.20 9.67
N ASP A 402 6.48 21.40 10.55
CA ASP A 402 7.55 21.82 11.46
C ASP A 402 8.95 21.73 10.81
N GLY A 403 9.02 21.35 9.53
CA GLY A 403 10.27 21.12 8.79
C GLY A 403 10.75 19.67 8.78
N ASN A 404 10.17 18.78 9.61
CA ASN A 404 10.61 17.38 9.71
C ASN A 404 10.06 16.46 8.62
N ASN A 405 9.27 16.98 7.67
CA ASN A 405 8.81 16.29 6.45
C ASN A 405 8.23 14.87 6.71
N THR A 406 7.63 14.66 7.88
CA THR A 406 7.07 13.37 8.32
C THR A 406 5.60 13.27 7.93
N TYR A 407 5.13 12.08 7.56
CA TYR A 407 3.72 11.85 7.27
C TYR A 407 2.91 11.71 8.55
N PHE A 408 1.71 12.31 8.55
CA PHE A 408 0.64 12.11 9.53
C PHE A 408 -0.48 11.28 8.93
N TYR A 409 -1.35 10.74 9.77
CA TYR A 409 -2.27 9.70 9.36
C TYR A 409 -3.68 9.89 9.94
N PRO A 410 -4.43 10.91 9.47
CA PRO A 410 -5.76 11.19 10.01
C PRO A 410 -6.77 10.10 9.61
N GLY A 411 -7.62 9.70 10.58
CA GLY A 411 -8.62 8.66 10.40
C GLY A 411 -9.15 8.04 11.70
N ALA A 412 -9.89 6.94 11.65
CA ALA A 412 -10.23 6.20 12.86
C ALA A 412 -9.00 5.56 13.51
N ILE A 413 -8.13 4.96 12.69
CA ILE A 413 -6.85 4.35 13.10
C ILE A 413 -5.72 4.97 12.29
N ALA A 414 -4.76 5.58 12.96
CA ALA A 414 -3.68 6.29 12.28
C ALA A 414 -2.72 5.35 11.54
N TYR A 415 -2.19 4.34 12.23
CA TYR A 415 -1.08 3.56 11.70
C TYR A 415 -1.16 2.11 12.16
N CYS A 416 -1.12 1.18 11.23
CA CYS A 416 -1.09 -0.25 11.49
C CYS A 416 0.29 -0.82 11.12
N TYR A 417 1.00 -1.39 12.10
CA TYR A 417 2.32 -1.99 11.87
C TYR A 417 2.21 -3.37 11.20
N ALA A 418 3.36 -3.98 10.90
CA ALA A 418 3.41 -5.23 10.16
C ALA A 418 2.84 -6.42 10.93
N PHE A 419 2.45 -7.48 10.21
CA PHE A 419 1.96 -8.76 10.73
C PHE A 419 0.69 -8.62 11.57
N GLY A 420 -0.44 -8.30 10.92
CA GLY A 420 -1.71 -8.21 11.61
C GLY A 420 -2.94 -8.39 10.74
N THR A 421 -4.09 -8.48 11.39
CA THR A 421 -5.39 -8.66 10.74
C THR A 421 -6.34 -7.55 11.16
N ILE A 422 -6.98 -6.90 10.21
CA ILE A 422 -7.96 -5.84 10.41
C ILE A 422 -9.28 -6.33 9.83
N GLU A 423 -10.25 -6.61 10.69
CA GLU A 423 -11.46 -7.35 10.32
C GLU A 423 -12.74 -6.65 10.75
N ASN A 424 -13.71 -6.56 9.83
CA ASN A 424 -15.08 -6.15 10.16
C ASN A 424 -15.18 -4.80 10.88
N LEU A 425 -14.35 -3.83 10.47
CA LEU A 425 -14.41 -2.46 10.99
C LEU A 425 -15.38 -1.62 10.16
N ALA A 426 -16.07 -0.68 10.79
CA ALA A 426 -16.93 0.29 10.09
C ALA A 426 -16.63 1.73 10.53
N SER A 427 -16.55 2.68 9.60
CA SER A 427 -16.41 4.10 9.93
C SER A 427 -17.43 4.95 9.20
N PHE A 428 -18.17 5.76 9.95
CA PHE A 428 -19.05 6.83 9.45
C PHE A 428 -18.40 8.20 9.59
N THR A 429 -17.12 8.23 9.96
CA THR A 429 -16.40 9.43 10.38
C THR A 429 -15.96 10.27 9.19
N PRO A 430 -16.49 11.48 8.98
CA PRO A 430 -15.94 12.36 7.96
C PRO A 430 -14.53 12.83 8.34
N VAL A 431 -13.67 12.97 7.34
CA VAL A 431 -12.30 13.50 7.49
C VAL A 431 -12.15 14.78 6.68
N GLU A 432 -11.84 15.87 7.36
CA GLU A 432 -11.69 17.20 6.77
C GLU A 432 -10.24 17.69 6.89
N ILE A 433 -9.62 18.02 5.76
CA ILE A 433 -8.26 18.56 5.68
C ILE A 433 -8.31 19.90 4.92
N PRO A 434 -8.23 21.04 5.62
CA PRO A 434 -8.39 22.35 5.01
C PRO A 434 -7.14 22.79 4.24
N ALA A 435 -7.31 23.77 3.35
CA ALA A 435 -6.23 24.35 2.54
C ALA A 435 -5.08 24.97 3.35
N SER A 436 -5.33 25.34 4.60
CA SER A 436 -4.31 25.83 5.53
C SER A 436 -3.37 24.74 6.03
N CYS A 437 -3.70 23.46 5.89
CA CYS A 437 -2.79 22.37 6.25
C CYS A 437 -1.51 22.47 5.43
N THR A 438 -0.35 22.23 6.04
CA THR A 438 0.93 22.20 5.32
C THR A 438 1.74 20.93 5.52
N SER A 439 1.26 20.03 6.38
CA SER A 439 1.93 18.78 6.73
C SER A 439 1.61 17.63 5.77
N PRO A 440 2.61 16.79 5.43
CA PRO A 440 2.36 15.59 4.65
C PRO A 440 1.42 14.65 5.38
N HIS A 441 0.45 14.08 4.67
CA HIS A 441 -0.51 13.17 5.29
C HIS A 441 -0.93 12.03 4.36
N ARG A 442 -1.40 10.95 4.97
CA ARG A 442 -2.06 9.83 4.30
C ARG A 442 -3.38 9.60 5.00
N ALA A 443 -4.45 10.01 4.36
CA ALA A 443 -5.73 10.22 5.02
C ALA A 443 -6.77 9.19 4.59
N SER A 444 -7.56 8.74 5.56
CA SER A 444 -8.70 7.86 5.33
C SER A 444 -9.64 7.91 6.53
N PRO A 445 -10.96 7.86 6.34
CA PRO A 445 -11.91 7.68 7.43
C PRO A 445 -11.66 6.45 8.32
N LEU A 446 -11.00 5.42 7.79
CA LEU A 446 -10.74 4.18 8.51
C LEU A 446 -9.26 4.01 8.88
N LEU A 447 -8.37 3.83 7.90
CA LEU A 447 -6.97 3.47 8.13
C LEU A 447 -6.01 4.47 7.46
N GLY A 448 -5.26 5.24 8.24
CA GLY A 448 -4.32 6.21 7.68
C GLY A 448 -3.19 5.55 6.87
N THR A 449 -2.42 4.65 7.49
CA THR A 449 -1.44 3.82 6.76
C THR A 449 -1.28 2.42 7.33
N VAL A 450 -0.93 1.48 6.45
CA VAL A 450 -0.78 0.05 6.77
C VAL A 450 0.58 -0.47 6.31
N LYS A 451 1.23 -1.30 7.14
CA LYS A 451 2.54 -1.91 6.88
C LYS A 451 2.44 -3.38 6.47
N ALA A 452 3.60 -4.01 6.28
CA ALA A 452 3.73 -5.27 5.57
C ALA A 452 3.00 -6.43 6.25
N ASN A 453 2.58 -7.45 5.47
CA ASN A 453 1.90 -8.64 6.00
C ASN A 453 0.65 -8.32 6.81
N VAL A 454 -0.13 -7.33 6.37
CA VAL A 454 -1.43 -7.00 6.99
C VAL A 454 -2.56 -7.44 6.07
N THR A 455 -3.54 -8.15 6.63
CA THR A 455 -4.79 -8.50 5.96
C THR A 455 -5.89 -7.56 6.43
N ILE A 456 -6.56 -6.87 5.50
CA ILE A 456 -7.72 -6.00 5.75
C ILE A 456 -8.92 -6.70 5.12
N ARG A 457 -9.89 -7.12 5.94
CA ARG A 457 -11.03 -7.91 5.48
C ARG A 457 -12.36 -7.38 5.99
N GLY A 458 -13.36 -7.35 5.12
CA GLY A 458 -14.76 -7.13 5.54
C GLY A 458 -15.05 -5.73 6.07
N CYS A 459 -14.14 -4.77 5.89
CA CYS A 459 -14.23 -3.42 6.43
C CYS A 459 -15.07 -2.50 5.56
N ARG A 460 -15.73 -1.50 6.18
CA ARG A 460 -16.62 -0.56 5.52
C ARG A 460 -16.35 0.89 5.89
N ASN A 461 -16.36 1.76 4.90
CA ASN A 461 -16.38 3.21 5.12
C ASN A 461 -17.67 3.82 4.59
N PHE A 462 -18.28 4.70 5.36
CA PHE A 462 -19.44 5.54 5.01
C PHE A 462 -19.11 7.04 5.16
N GLY A 463 -18.00 7.38 5.84
CA GLY A 463 -17.60 8.76 6.05
C GLY A 463 -16.96 9.36 4.80
N ASP A 464 -17.32 10.60 4.49
CA ASP A 464 -16.69 11.36 3.40
C ASP A 464 -15.28 11.80 3.79
N ILE A 465 -14.41 11.97 2.79
CA ILE A 465 -13.11 12.62 2.97
C ILE A 465 -12.97 13.80 2.02
N VAL A 466 -12.56 14.95 2.58
CA VAL A 466 -12.34 16.20 1.86
C VAL A 466 -10.91 16.68 2.11
N GLU A 467 -10.09 16.72 1.06
CA GLU A 467 -8.68 17.07 1.12
C GLU A 467 -8.40 18.31 0.25
N ALA A 468 -8.06 19.44 0.88
CA ALA A 468 -7.95 20.74 0.22
C ALA A 468 -6.56 21.40 0.33
N THR A 469 -5.53 20.69 0.83
CA THR A 469 -4.21 21.23 1.15
C THR A 469 -3.60 22.03 -0.01
N ALA A 470 -3.25 23.29 0.25
CA ALA A 470 -2.69 24.15 -0.80
C ALA A 470 -1.19 23.89 -1.04
N THR A 471 -0.41 23.66 0.03
CA THR A 471 1.05 23.53 -0.05
C THR A 471 1.56 22.47 0.91
N CYS A 472 2.45 21.59 0.47
CA CYS A 472 3.05 20.56 1.32
C CYS A 472 4.43 20.15 0.77
N THR A 473 5.33 19.70 1.64
CA THR A 473 6.68 19.25 1.25
C THR A 473 6.70 17.87 0.59
N LYS A 474 5.62 17.09 0.73
CA LYS A 474 5.41 15.77 0.13
C LYS A 474 3.97 15.63 -0.34
N ASN A 475 3.73 14.68 -1.23
CA ASN A 475 2.42 14.45 -1.82
C ASN A 475 1.47 13.83 -0.79
N PRO A 476 0.29 14.42 -0.54
CA PRO A 476 -0.74 13.77 0.24
C PRO A 476 -1.35 12.58 -0.52
N THR A 477 -1.82 11.58 0.23
CA THR A 477 -2.53 10.43 -0.34
C THR A 477 -3.86 10.23 0.38
N VAL A 478 -4.90 9.83 -0.36
CA VAL A 478 -6.28 9.79 0.16
C VAL A 478 -7.01 8.54 -0.33
N GLY A 479 -7.60 7.78 0.60
CA GLY A 479 -8.47 6.66 0.23
C GLY A 479 -9.59 6.40 1.22
N GLY A 480 -10.70 5.83 0.75
CA GLY A 480 -11.87 5.56 1.60
C GLY A 480 -11.62 4.52 2.70
N ILE A 481 -10.87 3.45 2.40
CA ILE A 481 -10.50 2.41 3.39
C ILE A 481 -9.07 2.61 3.91
N SER A 482 -8.14 2.97 3.03
CA SER A 482 -6.74 3.19 3.43
C SER A 482 -6.12 4.37 2.71
N GLY A 483 -5.47 5.25 3.47
CA GLY A 483 -4.71 6.38 2.92
C GLY A 483 -3.46 5.90 2.19
N ALA A 484 -2.76 4.89 2.71
CA ALA A 484 -1.77 4.13 1.95
C ALA A 484 -1.45 2.74 2.51
N LEU A 485 -1.21 1.81 1.59
CA LEU A 485 -0.57 0.52 1.82
C LEU A 485 0.93 0.66 1.55
N ASP A 486 1.72 0.75 2.62
CA ASP A 486 3.14 1.09 2.61
C ASP A 486 4.01 -0.01 3.24
N GLY A 487 3.65 -1.26 2.94
CA GLY A 487 4.46 -2.45 3.19
C GLY A 487 4.08 -3.57 2.20
N ALA A 488 4.98 -4.54 2.02
CA ALA A 488 4.78 -5.68 1.13
C ALA A 488 3.71 -6.65 1.64
N ASP A 489 3.18 -7.48 0.74
CA ASP A 489 2.31 -8.62 1.08
C ASP A 489 1.06 -8.21 1.87
N CYS A 490 0.55 -7.02 1.59
CA CYS A 490 -0.75 -6.60 2.12
C CYS A 490 -1.87 -7.23 1.29
N VAL A 491 -2.91 -7.70 1.99
CA VAL A 491 -4.13 -8.24 1.39
C VAL A 491 -5.30 -7.34 1.79
N VAL A 492 -6.11 -6.93 0.82
CA VAL A 492 -7.35 -6.18 1.04
C VAL A 492 -8.49 -6.96 0.40
N GLU A 493 -9.48 -7.37 1.18
CA GLU A 493 -10.58 -8.18 0.66
C GLU A 493 -11.93 -7.90 1.29
N ASP A 494 -12.98 -8.10 0.50
CA ASP A 494 -14.38 -7.96 0.94
C ASP A 494 -14.69 -6.59 1.60
N CYS A 495 -13.97 -5.54 1.20
CA CYS A 495 -14.10 -4.19 1.75
C CYS A 495 -15.00 -3.31 0.88
N VAL A 496 -15.73 -2.37 1.50
CA VAL A 496 -16.64 -1.47 0.79
C VAL A 496 -16.42 -0.02 1.21
N ASN A 497 -16.21 0.87 0.24
CA ASN A 497 -16.27 2.31 0.46
C ASN A 497 -17.58 2.88 -0.08
N GLU A 498 -18.37 3.55 0.77
CA GLU A 498 -19.61 4.25 0.43
C GLU A 498 -19.46 5.78 0.55
N GLY A 499 -18.48 6.27 1.32
CA GLY A 499 -18.20 7.69 1.47
C GLY A 499 -17.45 8.29 0.27
N ASN A 500 -17.73 9.55 -0.06
CA ASN A 500 -17.10 10.24 -1.17
C ASN A 500 -15.65 10.62 -0.87
N VAL A 501 -14.80 10.57 -1.89
CA VAL A 501 -13.41 11.02 -1.83
C VAL A 501 -13.25 12.30 -2.66
N THR A 502 -13.16 13.45 -1.99
CA THR A 502 -13.04 14.76 -2.65
C THR A 502 -11.66 15.36 -2.43
N VAL A 503 -10.95 15.67 -3.52
CA VAL A 503 -9.60 16.26 -3.48
C VAL A 503 -9.54 17.55 -4.30
N SER A 504 -9.36 18.67 -3.60
CA SER A 504 -9.22 20.03 -4.17
C SER A 504 -7.83 20.64 -3.98
N SER A 505 -6.89 19.91 -3.37
CA SER A 505 -5.51 20.34 -3.15
C SER A 505 -4.74 20.60 -4.45
N ALA A 506 -4.07 21.75 -4.60
CA ALA A 506 -3.29 22.07 -5.81
C ALA A 506 -2.08 21.14 -6.05
N LEU A 507 -1.76 20.31 -5.07
CA LEU A 507 -0.61 19.43 -5.01
C LEU A 507 -0.84 18.11 -5.77
N PRO A 508 0.24 17.34 -6.02
CA PRO A 508 0.10 16.02 -6.60
C PRO A 508 -0.49 15.12 -5.53
N SER A 509 -1.65 14.55 -5.80
CA SER A 509 -2.33 13.63 -4.91
C SER A 509 -2.55 12.31 -5.61
N ASP A 510 -2.16 11.25 -4.90
CA ASP A 510 -2.54 9.88 -5.23
C ASP A 510 -3.81 9.59 -4.44
N PHE A 511 -4.94 9.46 -5.13
CA PHE A 511 -6.19 9.15 -4.47
C PHE A 511 -7.02 8.12 -5.22
N GLY A 512 -7.61 7.24 -4.43
CA GLY A 512 -8.50 6.19 -4.89
C GLY A 512 -9.76 6.18 -4.05
N GLY A 513 -10.89 5.76 -4.61
CA GLY A 513 -12.12 5.60 -3.81
C GLY A 513 -11.92 4.65 -2.64
N LEU A 514 -11.09 3.61 -2.78
CA LEU A 514 -10.81 2.63 -1.73
C LEU A 514 -9.39 2.76 -1.15
N LEU A 515 -8.37 2.79 -2.01
CA LEU A 515 -6.95 2.79 -1.65
C LEU A 515 -6.23 4.02 -2.20
N GLY A 516 -5.70 4.86 -1.32
CA GLY A 516 -5.03 6.09 -1.73
C GLY A 516 -3.73 5.87 -2.47
N TYR A 517 -2.81 5.07 -1.93
CA TYR A 517 -1.52 4.77 -2.55
C TYR A 517 -1.04 3.37 -2.19
N THR A 518 -0.45 2.64 -3.15
CA THR A 518 0.18 1.33 -2.91
C THR A 518 1.66 1.40 -3.28
N ASN A 519 2.53 1.26 -2.27
CA ASN A 519 3.98 1.40 -2.45
C ASN A 519 4.67 0.08 -2.79
N TYR A 520 4.03 -1.04 -2.46
CA TYR A 520 4.51 -2.41 -2.64
C TYR A 520 3.50 -3.23 -3.45
N ALA A 521 3.87 -4.47 -3.82
CA ALA A 521 2.90 -5.39 -4.39
C ALA A 521 1.81 -5.68 -3.35
N VAL A 522 0.56 -5.66 -3.80
CA VAL A 522 -0.62 -5.90 -2.95
C VAL A 522 -1.56 -6.88 -3.63
N THR A 523 -2.35 -7.59 -2.84
CA THR A 523 -3.52 -8.34 -3.33
C THR A 523 -4.77 -7.58 -2.90
N CYS A 524 -5.57 -7.10 -3.85
CA CYS A 524 -6.85 -6.48 -3.58
C CYS A 524 -7.95 -7.25 -4.30
N ARG A 525 -8.93 -7.78 -3.56
CA ARG A 525 -10.00 -8.59 -4.16
C ARG A 525 -11.38 -8.43 -3.56
N ASN A 526 -12.44 -8.67 -4.33
CA ASN A 526 -13.83 -8.64 -3.86
C ASN A 526 -14.21 -7.30 -3.18
N CYS A 527 -13.57 -6.20 -3.57
CA CYS A 527 -13.79 -4.90 -2.95
C CYS A 527 -14.65 -4.00 -3.84
N VAL A 528 -15.45 -3.13 -3.21
CA VAL A 528 -16.40 -2.26 -3.91
C VAL A 528 -16.20 -0.80 -3.49
N ASN A 529 -16.07 0.11 -4.47
CA ASN A 529 -16.22 1.54 -4.25
C ASN A 529 -17.56 2.03 -4.78
N LYS A 530 -18.39 2.60 -3.91
CA LYS A 530 -19.69 3.21 -4.24
C LYS A 530 -19.69 4.73 -4.11
N GLY A 531 -18.78 5.28 -3.30
CA GLY A 531 -18.61 6.73 -3.15
C GLY A 531 -17.97 7.35 -4.39
N ASP A 532 -18.38 8.57 -4.72
CA ASP A 532 -17.80 9.32 -5.83
C ASP A 532 -16.35 9.73 -5.53
N VAL A 533 -15.50 9.71 -6.56
CA VAL A 533 -14.12 10.19 -6.52
C VAL A 533 -14.04 11.51 -7.29
N ILE A 534 -13.87 12.60 -6.57
CA ILE A 534 -14.03 13.96 -7.06
C ILE A 534 -12.70 14.71 -7.00
N ALA A 535 -12.28 15.30 -8.11
CA ALA A 535 -11.05 16.06 -8.24
C ALA A 535 -11.33 17.43 -8.85
N VAL A 536 -11.25 18.51 -8.07
CA VAL A 536 -11.60 19.87 -8.54
C VAL A 536 -10.48 20.84 -8.21
N ARG A 537 -9.60 21.16 -9.17
CA ARG A 537 -8.42 22.00 -8.90
C ARG A 537 -7.62 22.47 -10.13
N LYS A 538 -6.70 23.40 -9.89
CA LYS A 538 -5.59 23.69 -10.79
C LYS A 538 -4.38 22.81 -10.44
N LEU A 539 -3.82 22.12 -11.43
CA LEU A 539 -2.71 21.19 -11.31
C LEU A 539 -1.36 21.89 -11.31
N GLU A 540 -0.51 21.47 -10.38
CA GLU A 540 0.91 21.83 -10.34
C GLU A 540 1.87 20.68 -10.63
N LYS A 541 1.39 19.41 -10.71
CA LYS A 541 2.12 18.22 -11.22
C LYS A 541 1.15 17.17 -11.77
N ASP A 542 1.71 16.08 -12.30
CA ASP A 542 0.96 14.92 -12.79
C ASP A 542 0.13 14.27 -11.64
N THR A 543 -1.07 13.78 -11.94
CA THR A 543 -2.07 13.31 -10.95
C THR A 543 -2.65 11.94 -11.33
N TYR A 544 -2.88 11.09 -10.33
CA TYR A 544 -3.41 9.73 -10.50
C TYR A 544 -4.72 9.54 -9.73
N ILE A 545 -5.79 9.20 -10.46
CA ILE A 545 -7.16 9.13 -9.94
C ILE A 545 -7.75 7.75 -10.27
N GLY A 546 -8.06 6.97 -9.23
CA GLY A 546 -8.68 5.66 -9.38
C GLY A 546 -10.04 5.57 -8.69
N GLY A 547 -11.00 4.83 -9.25
CA GLY A 547 -12.20 4.47 -8.48
C GLY A 547 -11.89 3.51 -7.34
N ILE A 548 -10.94 2.57 -7.53
CA ILE A 548 -10.43 1.72 -6.44
C ILE A 548 -9.10 2.24 -5.92
N SER A 549 -8.06 2.32 -6.76
CA SER A 549 -6.71 2.71 -6.32
C SER A 549 -6.05 3.70 -7.27
N SER A 550 -5.28 4.65 -6.75
CA SER A 550 -4.57 5.61 -7.60
C SER A 550 -3.60 4.93 -8.59
N ARG A 551 -2.64 4.17 -8.07
CA ARG A 551 -1.61 3.48 -8.85
C ARG A 551 -1.11 2.25 -8.10
N CYS A 552 -0.83 1.21 -8.88
CA CYS A 552 -0.25 -0.05 -8.43
C CYS A 552 1.03 -0.31 -9.23
N THR A 553 2.18 0.12 -8.71
CA THR A 553 3.42 0.21 -9.50
C THR A 553 4.45 -0.87 -9.19
N LYS A 554 4.03 -1.99 -8.62
CA LYS A 554 4.94 -3.05 -8.16
C LYS A 554 4.53 -4.39 -8.73
N THR A 555 5.50 -5.07 -9.32
CA THR A 555 5.33 -6.41 -9.91
C THR A 555 4.83 -7.40 -8.88
N GLY A 556 3.86 -8.22 -9.28
CA GLY A 556 3.17 -9.17 -8.40
C GLY A 556 1.90 -8.60 -7.77
N THR A 557 1.47 -7.39 -8.14
CA THR A 557 0.17 -6.87 -7.70
C THR A 557 -0.96 -7.68 -8.33
N ILE A 558 -1.95 -8.05 -7.53
CA ILE A 558 -3.16 -8.78 -7.95
C ILE A 558 -4.38 -7.89 -7.64
N LEU A 559 -5.18 -7.63 -8.66
CA LEU A 559 -6.45 -6.90 -8.59
C LEU A 559 -7.55 -7.83 -9.13
N GLU A 560 -8.45 -8.31 -8.28
CA GLU A 560 -9.39 -9.37 -8.66
C GLU A 560 -10.82 -9.08 -8.18
N ASN A 561 -11.85 -9.29 -9.00
CA ASN A 561 -13.25 -9.14 -8.56
C ASN A 561 -13.56 -7.76 -7.93
N LEU A 562 -12.97 -6.69 -8.47
CA LEU A 562 -13.13 -5.33 -7.94
C LEU A 562 -14.28 -4.62 -8.65
N LYS A 563 -15.05 -3.80 -7.93
CA LYS A 563 -16.16 -3.03 -8.52
C LYS A 563 -16.11 -1.57 -8.17
N ASN A 564 -16.15 -0.70 -9.17
CA ASN A 564 -16.38 0.71 -8.98
C ASN A 564 -17.79 1.09 -9.46
N GLU A 565 -18.66 1.45 -8.52
CA GLU A 565 -20.02 1.97 -8.73
C GLU A 565 -20.07 3.50 -8.58
N GLY A 566 -19.12 4.10 -7.85
CA GLY A 566 -19.01 5.55 -7.68
C GLY A 566 -18.46 6.26 -8.91
N ASN A 567 -18.95 7.47 -9.19
CA ASN A 567 -18.51 8.25 -10.34
C ASN A 567 -17.10 8.81 -10.13
N LEU A 568 -16.34 8.93 -11.21
CA LEU A 568 -15.12 9.74 -11.24
C LEU A 568 -15.46 11.10 -11.84
N VAL A 569 -15.35 12.17 -11.05
CA VAL A 569 -15.60 13.55 -11.47
C VAL A 569 -14.27 14.31 -11.46
N ILE A 570 -13.73 14.60 -12.65
CA ILE A 570 -12.40 15.17 -12.84
C ILE A 570 -12.52 16.55 -13.49
N GLU A 571 -12.48 17.60 -12.67
CA GLU A 571 -12.52 19.00 -13.10
C GLU A 571 -11.16 19.68 -12.86
N LEU A 572 -10.30 19.61 -13.87
CA LEU A 572 -8.89 19.97 -13.73
C LEU A 572 -8.46 21.02 -14.76
N SER A 573 -7.50 21.86 -14.38
CA SER A 573 -6.80 22.76 -15.32
C SER A 573 -5.31 22.82 -15.00
N GLY A 574 -4.42 23.04 -15.98
CA GLY A 574 -2.98 23.21 -15.69
C GLY A 574 -2.06 22.73 -16.81
N ALA A 575 -0.81 22.40 -16.46
CA ALA A 575 0.27 22.06 -17.40
C ALA A 575 0.84 20.66 -17.16
N PHE A 576 0.00 19.67 -16.85
CA PHE A 576 0.43 18.35 -16.36
C PHE A 576 -0.37 17.18 -16.94
N SER A 577 0.11 15.95 -16.75
CA SER A 577 -0.62 14.77 -17.22
C SER A 577 -1.64 14.32 -16.18
N VAL A 578 -2.78 13.84 -16.66
CA VAL A 578 -3.84 13.29 -15.81
C VAL A 578 -4.01 11.82 -16.17
N PHE A 579 -4.03 10.98 -15.15
CA PHE A 579 -4.26 9.54 -15.27
C PHE A 579 -5.57 9.22 -14.54
N GLY A 580 -6.52 8.59 -15.23
CA GLY A 580 -7.81 8.22 -14.68
C GLY A 580 -8.20 6.79 -15.05
N GLY A 581 -8.70 6.02 -14.08
CA GLY A 581 -9.27 4.70 -14.33
C GLY A 581 -10.34 4.36 -13.29
N GLY A 582 -11.47 3.80 -13.71
CA GLY A 582 -12.52 3.39 -12.78
C GLY A 582 -12.05 2.33 -11.77
N ILE A 583 -11.07 1.51 -12.14
CA ILE A 583 -10.38 0.62 -11.18
C ILE A 583 -9.10 1.27 -10.70
N THR A 584 -8.14 1.52 -11.60
CA THR A 584 -6.89 2.17 -11.23
C THR A 584 -6.34 3.07 -12.33
N ALA A 585 -5.70 4.18 -11.94
CA ALA A 585 -5.12 5.09 -12.91
C ALA A 585 -3.88 4.49 -13.58
N ARG A 586 -3.12 3.63 -12.88
CA ARG A 586 -1.88 3.08 -13.41
C ARG A 586 -1.49 1.72 -12.82
N ILE A 587 -1.03 0.81 -13.69
CA ILE A 587 -0.48 -0.50 -13.33
C ILE A 587 0.94 -0.74 -13.85
N GLN A 588 1.72 -1.55 -13.12
CA GLN A 588 3.03 -2.08 -13.53
C GLN A 588 3.24 -3.49 -12.96
N GLY A 589 3.42 -4.49 -13.82
CA GLY A 589 3.64 -5.88 -13.40
C GLY A 589 2.44 -6.49 -12.66
N ALA A 590 1.22 -6.08 -13.00
CA ALA A 590 0.00 -6.47 -12.33
C ALA A 590 -0.81 -7.52 -13.10
N THR A 591 -1.53 -8.36 -12.36
CA THR A 591 -2.61 -9.20 -12.87
C THR A 591 -3.94 -8.59 -12.44
N VAL A 592 -4.78 -8.24 -13.42
CA VAL A 592 -6.10 -7.65 -13.20
C VAL A 592 -7.16 -8.58 -13.79
N THR A 593 -8.06 -9.08 -12.95
CA THR A 593 -9.06 -10.07 -13.36
C THR A 593 -10.45 -9.71 -12.85
N ASN A 594 -11.48 -9.90 -13.67
CA ASN A 594 -12.88 -9.79 -13.26
C ASN A 594 -13.23 -8.45 -12.59
N CYS A 595 -12.71 -7.33 -13.10
CA CYS A 595 -12.91 -6.02 -12.48
C CYS A 595 -13.90 -5.16 -13.29
N ASP A 596 -14.91 -4.62 -12.62
CA ASP A 596 -16.02 -3.90 -13.24
C ASP A 596 -16.02 -2.40 -12.87
N ASN A 597 -16.12 -1.53 -13.87
CA ASN A 597 -16.50 -0.14 -13.66
C ASN A 597 -17.93 0.11 -14.17
N SER A 598 -18.81 0.55 -13.29
CA SER A 598 -20.18 1.01 -13.62
C SER A 598 -20.41 2.50 -13.29
N GLY A 599 -19.55 3.10 -12.47
CA GLY A 599 -19.54 4.54 -12.23
C GLY A 599 -19.14 5.33 -13.47
N ASN A 600 -19.81 6.45 -13.72
CA ASN A 600 -19.49 7.30 -14.87
C ASN A 600 -18.14 8.01 -14.66
N ILE A 601 -17.40 8.21 -15.75
CA ILE A 601 -16.14 8.96 -15.75
C ILE A 601 -16.37 10.27 -16.49
N ASN A 602 -16.49 11.36 -15.74
CA ASN A 602 -16.75 12.68 -16.26
C ASN A 602 -15.50 13.55 -16.12
N VAL A 603 -14.87 13.89 -17.25
CA VAL A 603 -13.64 14.67 -17.30
C VAL A 603 -13.92 16.01 -17.96
N ASN A 604 -13.53 17.09 -17.28
CA ASN A 604 -13.39 18.42 -17.84
C ASN A 604 -11.95 18.89 -17.59
N TYR A 605 -11.09 18.75 -18.61
CA TYR A 605 -9.66 19.02 -18.48
C TYR A 605 -9.18 20.12 -19.44
N THR A 606 -8.59 21.18 -18.86
CA THR A 606 -7.99 22.30 -19.61
C THR A 606 -6.47 22.32 -19.43
N CYS A 607 -5.73 21.82 -20.43
CA CYS A 607 -4.27 21.80 -20.49
C CYS A 607 -3.69 23.02 -21.21
N SER A 608 -2.77 23.74 -20.58
CA SER A 608 -2.12 24.94 -21.13
C SER A 608 -0.75 24.68 -21.77
N THR A 609 -0.30 23.43 -21.90
CA THR A 609 1.07 23.10 -22.34
C THR A 609 1.12 21.96 -23.33
N ALA A 610 1.85 22.16 -24.43
CA ALA A 610 2.14 21.12 -25.40
C ALA A 610 3.04 20.04 -24.77
N LYS A 611 2.72 18.75 -24.95
CA LYS A 611 3.40 17.54 -24.43
C LYS A 611 2.90 17.00 -23.08
N LYS A 612 1.65 17.29 -22.72
CA LYS A 612 1.00 16.71 -21.54
C LYS A 612 -0.31 16.06 -21.96
N TYR A 613 -0.59 14.88 -21.40
CA TYR A 613 -1.62 13.99 -21.91
C TYR A 613 -2.65 13.62 -20.85
N LEU A 614 -3.87 13.37 -21.31
CA LEU A 614 -4.89 12.66 -20.56
C LEU A 614 -4.81 11.17 -20.89
N TYR A 615 -4.64 10.33 -19.88
CA TYR A 615 -4.65 8.87 -19.99
C TYR A 615 -5.89 8.35 -19.26
N LEU A 616 -6.88 7.87 -19.99
CA LEU A 616 -8.18 7.52 -19.43
C LEU A 616 -8.62 6.14 -19.90
N GLY A 617 -8.95 5.27 -18.94
CA GLY A 617 -9.62 4.00 -19.20
C GLY A 617 -10.88 3.88 -18.35
N GLY A 618 -11.90 3.15 -18.81
CA GLY A 618 -13.00 2.76 -17.92
C GLY A 618 -12.51 1.93 -16.73
N CYS A 619 -11.50 1.07 -16.94
CA CYS A 619 -10.87 0.32 -15.86
C CYS A 619 -9.46 0.86 -15.54
N ILE A 620 -8.59 0.94 -16.55
CA ILE A 620 -7.16 1.24 -16.38
C ILE A 620 -6.74 2.46 -17.18
N GLY A 621 -6.26 3.51 -16.52
CA GLY A 621 -5.74 4.69 -17.23
C GLY A 621 -4.48 4.37 -18.04
N ASN A 622 -3.51 3.69 -17.44
CA ASN A 622 -2.16 3.53 -17.98
C ASN A 622 -1.45 2.23 -17.56
N SER A 623 -0.79 1.57 -18.50
CA SER A 623 0.01 0.34 -18.31
C SER A 623 1.48 0.56 -18.71
N LEU A 624 2.42 0.33 -17.78
CA LEU A 624 3.85 0.66 -17.98
C LEU A 624 4.85 -0.30 -17.28
N THR A 625 6.11 -0.24 -17.73
CA THR A 625 7.34 -0.68 -17.04
C THR A 625 7.56 -2.18 -16.83
N ALA A 626 6.51 -2.96 -16.58
CA ALA A 626 6.57 -4.43 -16.50
C ALA A 626 5.29 -5.04 -17.10
N ALA A 627 5.40 -6.24 -17.68
CA ALA A 627 4.30 -6.90 -18.39
C ALA A 627 3.05 -7.04 -17.52
N ASN A 628 1.88 -6.79 -18.09
CA ASN A 628 0.59 -6.83 -17.39
C ASN A 628 -0.37 -7.82 -18.05
N THR A 629 -1.29 -8.36 -17.26
CA THR A 629 -2.40 -9.19 -17.75
C THR A 629 -3.72 -8.59 -17.30
N LEU A 630 -4.64 -8.42 -18.23
CA LEU A 630 -6.04 -8.03 -18.01
C LEU A 630 -6.95 -9.13 -18.54
N ALA A 631 -7.86 -9.63 -17.71
CA ALA A 631 -8.89 -10.58 -18.15
C ALA A 631 -10.25 -10.31 -17.51
N GLY A 632 -11.35 -10.45 -18.25
CA GLY A 632 -12.69 -10.31 -17.66
C GLY A 632 -12.99 -8.91 -17.10
N CYS A 633 -12.36 -7.85 -17.61
CA CYS A 633 -12.49 -6.51 -17.05
C CYS A 633 -13.45 -5.67 -17.89
N ASP A 634 -14.51 -5.16 -17.26
CA ASP A 634 -15.64 -4.57 -17.96
C ASP A 634 -15.89 -3.11 -17.55
N ASN A 635 -16.27 -2.30 -18.53
CA ASN A 635 -16.77 -0.95 -18.32
C ASN A 635 -18.20 -0.80 -18.85
N SER A 636 -19.12 -0.44 -17.96
CA SER A 636 -20.49 -0.04 -18.28
C SER A 636 -20.76 1.45 -17.99
N GLY A 637 -19.88 2.10 -17.22
CA GLY A 637 -19.95 3.53 -16.95
C GLY A 637 -19.73 4.38 -18.21
N VAL A 638 -20.49 5.46 -18.36
CA VAL A 638 -20.31 6.41 -19.47
C VAL A 638 -19.02 7.19 -19.26
N ILE A 639 -18.21 7.32 -20.31
CA ILE A 639 -16.99 8.12 -20.31
C ILE A 639 -17.27 9.40 -21.10
N THR A 640 -17.21 10.55 -20.43
CA THR A 640 -17.38 11.86 -21.06
C THR A 640 -16.12 12.68 -20.87
N VAL A 641 -15.51 13.15 -21.96
CA VAL A 641 -14.32 13.99 -21.94
C VAL A 641 -14.63 15.33 -22.60
N ASN A 642 -14.46 16.41 -21.85
CA ASN A 642 -14.63 17.79 -22.28
C ASN A 642 -13.36 18.61 -21.99
N GLY A 643 -13.26 19.79 -22.61
CA GLY A 643 -12.26 20.82 -22.29
C GLY A 643 -11.28 21.11 -23.44
N THR A 644 -10.04 21.44 -23.11
CA THR A 644 -8.98 21.72 -24.09
C THR A 644 -7.72 20.94 -23.71
N SER A 645 -7.41 19.83 -24.38
CA SER A 645 -6.15 19.08 -24.13
C SER A 645 -5.13 19.33 -25.23
N THR A 646 -3.85 19.04 -24.97
CA THR A 646 -2.83 18.95 -26.04
C THR A 646 -2.62 17.53 -26.56
N GLY A 647 -3.30 16.53 -25.96
CA GLY A 647 -3.41 15.15 -26.41
C GLY A 647 -4.15 14.27 -25.38
N ALA A 648 -4.91 13.26 -25.84
CA ALA A 648 -5.65 12.35 -24.97
C ALA A 648 -5.74 10.94 -25.55
N TYR A 649 -5.64 9.94 -24.67
CA TYR A 649 -5.82 8.53 -24.96
C TYR A 649 -6.96 7.99 -24.12
N VAL A 650 -8.11 7.73 -24.75
CA VAL A 650 -9.34 7.34 -24.06
C VAL A 650 -9.78 5.97 -24.51
N GLY A 651 -9.64 4.97 -23.64
CA GLY A 651 -10.15 3.62 -23.87
C GLY A 651 -11.38 3.35 -23.01
N GLY A 652 -12.33 2.56 -23.50
CA GLY A 652 -13.42 2.07 -22.67
C GLY A 652 -12.94 1.12 -21.59
N VAL A 653 -11.83 0.40 -21.78
CA VAL A 653 -11.19 -0.42 -20.72
C VAL A 653 -9.81 0.14 -20.34
N VAL A 654 -8.91 0.30 -21.31
CA VAL A 654 -7.53 0.74 -21.12
C VAL A 654 -7.20 1.96 -21.97
N GLY A 655 -6.74 3.05 -21.35
CA GLY A 655 -6.34 4.26 -22.08
C GLY A 655 -5.04 4.09 -22.87
N TYR A 656 -3.96 3.75 -22.19
CA TYR A 656 -2.63 3.69 -22.80
C TYR A 656 -1.78 2.54 -22.28
N ASN A 657 -0.99 1.96 -23.19
CA ASN A 657 -0.02 0.92 -22.92
C ASN A 657 1.35 1.23 -23.54
N ALA A 658 2.45 0.94 -22.84
CA ALA A 658 3.78 0.94 -23.44
C ALA A 658 4.67 -0.22 -22.95
N ILE A 659 4.04 -1.30 -22.52
CA ILE A 659 4.72 -2.54 -22.16
C ILE A 659 3.94 -3.73 -22.71
N GLU A 660 4.50 -4.92 -22.69
CA GLU A 660 3.75 -6.12 -23.08
C GLU A 660 2.45 -6.24 -22.26
N LEU A 661 1.33 -6.42 -22.96
CA LEU A 661 -0.01 -6.47 -22.36
C LEU A 661 -0.84 -7.59 -23.00
N SER A 662 -1.34 -8.49 -22.17
CA SER A 662 -2.39 -9.44 -22.56
C SER A 662 -3.75 -8.90 -22.13
N ILE A 663 -4.72 -8.87 -23.04
CA ILE A 663 -6.11 -8.48 -22.79
C ILE A 663 -7.02 -9.60 -23.29
N GLU A 664 -7.74 -10.25 -22.39
CA GLU A 664 -8.66 -11.34 -22.72
C GLU A 664 -10.06 -11.05 -22.17
N ASP A 665 -11.10 -11.30 -22.96
CA ASP A 665 -12.51 -11.23 -22.52
C ASP A 665 -12.84 -9.94 -21.74
N CYS A 666 -12.39 -8.78 -22.24
CA CYS A 666 -12.68 -7.48 -21.64
C CYS A 666 -13.69 -6.72 -22.49
N HIS A 667 -14.69 -6.10 -21.84
CA HIS A 667 -15.84 -5.53 -22.54
C HIS A 667 -16.12 -4.08 -22.19
N ASN A 668 -16.51 -3.28 -23.19
CA ASN A 668 -17.05 -1.94 -22.97
C ASN A 668 -18.48 -1.84 -23.49
N SER A 669 -19.41 -1.53 -22.59
CA SER A 669 -20.81 -1.21 -22.91
C SER A 669 -21.16 0.26 -22.61
N GLY A 670 -20.29 0.97 -21.88
CA GLY A 670 -20.43 2.39 -21.62
C GLY A 670 -20.16 3.23 -22.87
N ASN A 671 -21.02 4.22 -23.13
CA ASN A 671 -20.79 5.17 -24.21
C ASN A 671 -19.54 6.02 -23.93
N ILE A 672 -18.80 6.36 -24.96
CA ILE A 672 -17.64 7.25 -24.89
C ILE A 672 -17.93 8.51 -25.72
N SER A 673 -17.93 9.67 -25.08
CA SER A 673 -18.12 10.97 -25.72
C SER A 673 -16.87 11.83 -25.52
N TYR A 674 -16.21 12.18 -26.62
CA TYR A 674 -14.98 12.97 -26.63
C TYR A 674 -15.22 14.31 -27.32
N ASN A 675 -15.31 15.38 -26.54
CA ASN A 675 -15.70 16.72 -26.96
C ASN A 675 -14.61 17.75 -26.56
N ILE A 676 -13.53 17.84 -27.34
CA ILE A 676 -12.41 18.76 -27.04
C ILE A 676 -12.39 19.92 -28.03
N SER A 677 -12.22 21.15 -27.54
CA SER A 677 -12.14 22.37 -28.35
C SER A 677 -10.75 23.01 -28.29
N GLY A 678 -9.72 22.45 -28.94
CA GLY A 678 -8.35 23.00 -28.94
C GLY A 678 -7.37 22.22 -29.79
N LYS A 679 -6.24 22.82 -30.21
CA LYS A 679 -5.23 22.13 -31.04
C LYS A 679 -4.53 21.02 -30.26
N THR A 680 -4.49 19.83 -30.84
CA THR A 680 -4.40 18.60 -30.07
C THR A 680 -3.54 17.60 -30.87
N LYS A 681 -2.58 16.91 -30.22
CA LYS A 681 -1.55 16.07 -30.85
C LYS A 681 -1.67 14.62 -30.42
N ASN A 682 -1.56 13.70 -31.36
CA ASN A 682 -1.49 12.24 -31.19
C ASN A 682 -2.59 11.70 -30.26
N GLU A 683 -3.83 11.63 -30.76
CA GLU A 683 -5.02 11.33 -29.97
C GLU A 683 -5.79 10.12 -30.47
N GLY A 684 -6.68 9.65 -29.61
CA GLY A 684 -7.89 9.02 -30.09
C GLY A 684 -8.76 8.41 -29.00
N VAL A 685 -9.76 7.69 -29.48
CA VAL A 685 -10.74 7.00 -28.63
C VAL A 685 -10.90 5.56 -29.10
N ALA A 686 -10.98 4.61 -28.18
CA ALA A 686 -11.36 3.25 -28.51
C ALA A 686 -12.25 2.58 -27.46
N GLY A 687 -13.02 1.57 -27.86
CA GLY A 687 -13.89 0.85 -26.92
C GLY A 687 -13.12 0.00 -25.91
N VAL A 688 -11.96 -0.56 -26.25
CA VAL A 688 -11.17 -1.38 -25.33
C VAL A 688 -9.83 -0.72 -25.03
N LEU A 689 -8.88 -0.74 -25.98
CA LEU A 689 -7.53 -0.19 -25.79
C LEU A 689 -7.25 0.92 -26.80
N MET A 690 -7.03 2.14 -26.32
CA MET A 690 -6.79 3.24 -27.26
C MET A 690 -5.40 3.21 -27.89
N TYR A 691 -4.33 3.14 -27.10
CA TYR A 691 -2.97 3.28 -27.66
C TYR A 691 -1.97 2.30 -27.04
N SER A 692 -1.16 1.65 -27.86
CA SER A 692 -0.01 0.84 -27.44
C SER A 692 1.26 1.18 -28.21
N THR A 693 2.41 1.23 -27.54
CA THR A 693 3.75 1.23 -28.21
C THR A 693 4.50 -0.10 -28.09
N ALA A 694 3.88 -1.10 -27.48
CA ALA A 694 4.49 -2.38 -27.17
C ALA A 694 3.53 -3.52 -27.54
N THR A 695 4.06 -4.74 -27.57
CA THR A 695 3.32 -5.96 -27.90
C THR A 695 2.00 -6.04 -27.15
N VAL A 696 0.91 -6.32 -27.86
CA VAL A 696 -0.42 -6.55 -27.29
C VAL A 696 -0.96 -7.86 -27.84
N SER A 697 -1.39 -8.75 -26.95
CA SER A 697 -2.19 -9.92 -27.32
C SER A 697 -3.62 -9.66 -26.87
N MET A 698 -4.53 -9.45 -27.83
CA MET A 698 -5.94 -9.14 -27.53
C MET A 698 -6.85 -10.26 -28.06
N LYS A 699 -7.69 -10.81 -27.17
CA LYS A 699 -8.57 -11.93 -27.51
C LYS A 699 -9.94 -11.79 -26.87
N GLY A 700 -11.01 -12.12 -27.61
CA GLY A 700 -12.37 -12.22 -27.05
C GLY A 700 -12.96 -10.91 -26.51
N CYS A 701 -12.32 -9.77 -26.77
CA CYS A 701 -12.77 -8.48 -26.25
C CYS A 701 -13.94 -7.91 -27.08
N SER A 702 -14.79 -7.09 -26.46
CA SER A 702 -15.91 -6.49 -27.19
C SER A 702 -16.22 -5.03 -26.82
N ASN A 703 -16.87 -4.34 -27.75
CA ASN A 703 -17.43 -3.01 -27.54
C ASN A 703 -18.86 -2.94 -28.05
N SER A 704 -19.81 -2.59 -27.19
CA SER A 704 -21.19 -2.27 -27.53
C SER A 704 -21.56 -0.81 -27.21
N GLY A 705 -20.72 -0.11 -26.45
CA GLY A 705 -20.87 1.32 -26.21
C GLY A 705 -20.61 2.16 -27.46
N ASN A 706 -21.43 3.18 -27.68
CA ASN A 706 -21.24 4.11 -28.79
C ASN A 706 -20.04 5.02 -28.52
N ILE A 707 -19.27 5.32 -29.57
CA ILE A 707 -18.11 6.21 -29.53
C ILE A 707 -18.43 7.45 -30.36
N SER A 708 -18.36 8.63 -29.74
CA SER A 708 -18.48 9.91 -30.41
C SER A 708 -17.18 10.70 -30.23
N TYR A 709 -16.56 11.09 -31.35
CA TYR A 709 -15.41 11.98 -31.40
C TYR A 709 -15.82 13.28 -32.07
N ASN A 710 -15.84 14.36 -31.29
CA ASN A 710 -16.17 15.71 -31.74
C ASN A 710 -15.05 16.67 -31.30
N ALA A 711 -13.97 16.70 -32.09
CA ALA A 711 -12.77 17.46 -31.77
C ALA A 711 -11.92 17.79 -33.02
N PRO A 712 -10.98 18.74 -32.92
CA PRO A 712 -10.07 19.06 -34.01
C PRO A 712 -9.15 17.90 -34.38
N VAL A 713 -9.08 17.58 -35.67
CA VAL A 713 -8.07 16.66 -36.20
C VAL A 713 -6.87 17.47 -36.68
N THR A 714 -5.83 17.62 -35.85
CA THR A 714 -4.63 18.40 -36.22
C THR A 714 -3.39 17.56 -36.50
N THR A 715 -3.38 16.30 -36.07
CA THR A 715 -2.36 15.29 -36.41
C THR A 715 -3.06 13.98 -36.78
N ASN A 716 -2.33 12.86 -36.80
CA ASN A 716 -2.95 11.55 -36.93
C ASN A 716 -3.86 11.28 -35.72
N THR A 717 -5.14 11.09 -35.99
CA THR A 717 -6.18 10.71 -35.02
C THR A 717 -6.73 9.35 -35.38
N CYS A 718 -6.97 8.50 -34.39
CA CYS A 718 -7.48 7.15 -34.60
C CYS A 718 -8.66 6.87 -33.68
N VAL A 719 -9.78 6.39 -34.23
CA VAL A 719 -10.99 6.09 -33.46
C VAL A 719 -11.44 4.66 -33.76
N GLY A 720 -11.27 3.73 -32.82
CA GLY A 720 -11.53 2.31 -33.08
C GLY A 720 -12.63 1.72 -32.20
N GLY A 721 -13.48 0.85 -32.74
CA GLY A 721 -14.51 0.20 -31.93
C GLY A 721 -13.90 -0.67 -30.84
N ILE A 722 -12.82 -1.40 -31.14
CA ILE A 722 -12.06 -2.16 -30.14
C ILE A 722 -10.76 -1.46 -29.78
N SER A 723 -9.93 -1.11 -30.76
CA SER A 723 -8.58 -0.57 -30.54
C SER A 723 -8.24 0.62 -31.44
N GLY A 724 -7.50 1.58 -30.89
CA GLY A 724 -7.06 2.76 -31.64
C GLY A 724 -5.80 2.51 -32.46
N ILE A 725 -4.63 2.63 -31.81
CA ILE A 725 -3.30 2.52 -32.45
C ILE A 725 -2.43 1.50 -31.72
N PHE A 726 -1.92 0.50 -32.43
CA PHE A 726 -0.80 -0.32 -31.95
C PHE A 726 0.46 -0.02 -32.74
N GLY A 727 1.43 0.64 -32.09
CA GLY A 727 2.79 0.84 -32.58
C GLY A 727 3.72 -0.26 -32.09
N GLY A 728 4.66 -0.67 -32.94
CA GLY A 728 5.61 -1.74 -32.64
C GLY A 728 5.45 -2.94 -33.57
N SER A 729 5.78 -4.13 -33.09
CA SER A 729 5.60 -5.40 -33.80
C SER A 729 5.19 -6.50 -32.82
N GLY A 730 4.62 -7.59 -33.35
CA GLY A 730 4.29 -8.78 -32.56
C GLY A 730 2.92 -8.73 -31.88
N HIS A 731 2.07 -7.76 -32.21
CA HIS A 731 0.71 -7.71 -31.67
C HIS A 731 -0.17 -8.81 -32.30
N SER A 732 -1.30 -9.13 -31.69
CA SER A 732 -2.36 -9.98 -32.24
C SER A 732 -3.75 -9.51 -31.78
N ILE A 733 -4.75 -9.64 -32.65
CA ILE A 733 -6.16 -9.37 -32.32
C ILE A 733 -7.00 -10.52 -32.83
N GLU A 734 -7.65 -11.23 -31.90
CA GLU A 734 -8.35 -12.47 -32.21
C GLU A 734 -9.76 -12.45 -31.63
N ASN A 735 -10.76 -12.85 -32.41
CA ASN A 735 -12.13 -13.08 -31.96
C ASN A 735 -12.75 -11.89 -31.20
N CYS A 736 -12.41 -10.66 -31.59
CA CYS A 736 -12.95 -9.45 -30.97
C CYS A 736 -14.19 -8.95 -31.73
N GLU A 737 -15.14 -8.33 -31.02
CA GLU A 737 -16.42 -7.90 -31.60
C GLU A 737 -16.78 -6.46 -31.27
N ASN A 738 -17.08 -5.65 -32.29
CA ASN A 738 -17.69 -4.34 -32.13
C ASN A 738 -19.15 -4.36 -32.61
N SER A 739 -20.02 -3.77 -31.80
CA SER A 739 -21.41 -3.45 -32.12
C SER A 739 -21.80 -2.01 -31.77
N GLY A 740 -20.92 -1.28 -31.08
CA GLY A 740 -21.08 0.15 -30.81
C GLY A 740 -20.91 0.97 -32.08
N SER A 741 -21.77 1.96 -32.27
CA SER A 741 -21.64 2.91 -33.38
C SER A 741 -20.52 3.91 -33.10
N ILE A 742 -19.79 4.28 -34.15
CA ILE A 742 -18.66 5.22 -34.11
C ILE A 742 -19.01 6.40 -35.00
N SER A 743 -19.04 7.59 -34.41
CA SER A 743 -19.24 8.85 -35.15
C SER A 743 -18.07 9.79 -34.89
N VAL A 744 -17.43 10.23 -35.97
CA VAL A 744 -16.31 11.15 -35.95
C VAL A 744 -16.70 12.41 -36.72
N ILE A 745 -16.82 13.52 -36.01
CA ILE A 745 -17.02 14.85 -36.58
C ILE A 745 -15.77 15.68 -36.30
N ALA A 746 -14.96 15.88 -37.34
CA ALA A 746 -13.78 16.72 -37.27
C ALA A 746 -14.21 18.20 -37.23
N ASP A 747 -13.88 18.89 -36.15
CA ASP A 747 -14.33 20.27 -35.98
C ASP A 747 -13.64 21.24 -36.97
N LYS A 748 -14.15 22.47 -37.04
CA LYS A 748 -13.63 23.54 -37.90
C LYS A 748 -12.17 23.97 -37.62
N ASN A 749 -11.58 23.58 -36.51
CA ASN A 749 -10.19 23.91 -36.14
C ASN A 749 -9.19 22.83 -36.61
N SER A 750 -9.67 21.81 -37.31
CA SER A 750 -8.84 20.77 -37.93
C SER A 750 -7.80 21.33 -38.92
N THR A 751 -6.75 20.55 -39.16
CA THR A 751 -5.72 20.89 -40.14
C THR A 751 -5.98 20.13 -41.44
N ALA A 752 -6.15 20.88 -42.54
CA ALA A 752 -6.34 20.28 -43.86
C ALA A 752 -5.16 19.35 -44.21
N GLY A 753 -5.49 18.13 -44.64
CA GLY A 753 -4.50 17.10 -44.99
C GLY A 753 -3.93 16.32 -43.78
N SER A 754 -4.39 16.57 -42.56
CA SER A 754 -4.19 15.64 -41.44
C SER A 754 -4.95 14.34 -41.67
N LEU A 755 -4.56 13.27 -40.97
CA LEU A 755 -5.17 11.95 -41.13
C LEU A 755 -6.13 11.62 -39.98
N CYS A 756 -7.32 11.14 -40.32
CA CYS A 756 -8.23 10.53 -39.36
C CYS A 756 -8.59 9.10 -39.80
N THR A 757 -8.19 8.10 -39.01
CA THR A 757 -8.62 6.71 -39.23
C THR A 757 -9.74 6.34 -38.26
N LEU A 758 -10.76 5.64 -38.77
CA LEU A 758 -11.77 5.02 -37.93
C LEU A 758 -12.15 3.63 -38.43
N SER A 759 -12.50 2.74 -37.49
CA SER A 759 -12.86 1.37 -37.83
C SER A 759 -13.60 0.64 -36.72
N GLY A 760 -14.28 -0.44 -37.06
CA GLY A 760 -14.97 -1.29 -36.08
C GLY A 760 -14.03 -2.04 -35.14
N ILE A 761 -12.88 -2.52 -35.62
CA ILE A 761 -11.94 -3.28 -34.76
C ILE A 761 -10.71 -2.44 -34.44
N ILE A 762 -9.82 -2.19 -35.41
CA ILE A 762 -8.55 -1.47 -35.17
C ILE A 762 -8.22 -0.41 -36.22
N SER A 763 -8.07 0.83 -35.75
CA SER A 763 -7.97 1.98 -36.65
C SER A 763 -6.58 2.14 -37.27
N CYS A 764 -5.52 1.89 -36.51
CA CYS A 764 -4.15 2.00 -36.98
C CYS A 764 -3.28 0.90 -36.36
N LEU A 765 -2.46 0.25 -37.17
CA LEU A 765 -1.72 -0.94 -36.78
C LEU A 765 -0.34 -0.99 -37.42
N SER A 766 0.69 -1.24 -36.61
CA SER A 766 2.01 -1.66 -37.07
C SER A 766 2.12 -3.17 -36.87
N ASN A 767 1.95 -3.95 -37.94
CA ASN A 767 2.26 -5.39 -37.99
C ASN A 767 1.60 -6.30 -36.93
N ALA A 768 0.32 -6.66 -37.12
CA ALA A 768 -0.40 -7.68 -36.34
C ALA A 768 -1.36 -8.51 -37.21
N PRO A 769 -1.43 -9.85 -37.03
CA PRO A 769 -2.54 -10.62 -37.56
C PRO A 769 -3.85 -10.24 -36.87
N ILE A 770 -4.91 -10.13 -37.67
CA ILE A 770 -6.29 -9.94 -37.22
C ILE A 770 -7.08 -11.17 -37.65
N SER A 771 -7.65 -11.91 -36.71
CA SER A 771 -8.38 -13.14 -37.02
C SER A 771 -9.72 -13.24 -36.29
N GLY A 772 -10.73 -13.81 -36.94
CA GLY A 772 -12.02 -14.13 -36.30
C GLY A 772 -12.83 -12.92 -35.80
N CYS A 773 -12.45 -11.69 -36.13
CA CYS A 773 -13.06 -10.48 -35.58
C CYS A 773 -14.35 -10.09 -36.31
N LYS A 774 -15.26 -9.41 -35.60
CA LYS A 774 -16.60 -9.09 -36.10
C LYS A 774 -16.98 -7.63 -35.86
N ASN A 775 -17.53 -6.97 -36.87
CA ASN A 775 -18.13 -5.65 -36.72
C ASN A 775 -19.59 -5.67 -37.19
N ASN A 776 -20.52 -5.63 -36.24
CA ASN A 776 -21.90 -6.03 -36.44
C ASN A 776 -22.89 -4.91 -36.09
N ASN A 777 -23.86 -4.67 -36.98
CA ASN A 777 -25.05 -3.84 -36.72
C ASN A 777 -24.74 -2.44 -36.18
N CYS A 778 -23.64 -1.82 -36.62
CA CYS A 778 -23.23 -0.50 -36.17
C CYS A 778 -23.19 0.52 -37.31
N LEU A 779 -23.12 1.80 -36.95
CA LEU A 779 -22.81 2.88 -37.87
C LEU A 779 -21.34 3.29 -37.68
N LEU A 780 -20.59 3.38 -38.78
CA LEU A 780 -19.30 4.06 -38.84
C LEU A 780 -19.48 5.34 -39.64
N GLU A 781 -19.40 6.48 -38.99
CA GLU A 781 -19.65 7.80 -39.60
C GLU A 781 -18.41 8.69 -39.48
N ALA A 782 -18.01 9.26 -40.61
CA ALA A 782 -16.94 10.25 -40.69
C ALA A 782 -17.41 11.53 -41.38
N GLY A 783 -17.16 12.65 -40.73
CA GLY A 783 -17.59 13.95 -41.22
C GLY A 783 -16.73 15.10 -40.71
N ALA A 784 -16.96 16.28 -41.27
CA ALA A 784 -16.26 17.50 -40.87
C ALA A 784 -17.20 18.71 -40.88
N ASP A 785 -17.05 19.59 -39.89
CA ASP A 785 -17.83 20.85 -39.82
C ASP A 785 -17.43 21.85 -40.91
N ASP A 786 -16.18 21.79 -41.38
CA ASP A 786 -15.64 22.67 -42.43
C ASP A 786 -14.87 21.87 -43.48
N ALA A 787 -15.44 21.76 -44.68
CA ALA A 787 -14.82 21.08 -45.81
C ALA A 787 -13.43 21.65 -46.17
N ALA A 788 -13.15 22.93 -45.93
CA ALA A 788 -11.84 23.53 -46.19
C ALA A 788 -10.74 23.00 -45.25
N LYS A 789 -11.13 22.50 -44.08
CA LYS A 789 -10.26 22.00 -43.01
C LYS A 789 -10.36 20.51 -42.78
N ALA A 790 -11.25 19.83 -43.51
CA ALA A 790 -11.47 18.40 -43.40
C ALA A 790 -10.14 17.61 -43.50
N PRO A 791 -9.91 16.66 -42.58
CA PRO A 791 -8.81 15.72 -42.69
C PRO A 791 -9.07 14.73 -43.84
N LEU A 792 -8.01 14.00 -44.22
CA LEU A 792 -8.15 12.78 -44.98
C LEU A 792 -8.76 11.71 -44.07
N PHE A 793 -9.94 11.21 -44.44
CA PHE A 793 -10.57 10.12 -43.71
C PHE A 793 -10.17 8.76 -44.26
N VAL A 794 -9.97 7.80 -43.36
CA VAL A 794 -9.72 6.40 -43.72
C VAL A 794 -10.60 5.52 -42.87
N VAL A 795 -11.48 4.78 -43.52
CA VAL A 795 -12.60 4.09 -42.88
C VAL A 795 -12.60 2.62 -43.26
N GLY A 796 -12.61 1.72 -42.29
CA GLY A 796 -12.74 0.29 -42.55
C GLY A 796 -13.62 -0.43 -41.55
N GLY A 797 -14.42 -1.40 -42.01
CA GLY A 797 -15.28 -2.17 -41.10
C GLY A 797 -14.50 -2.95 -40.03
N ILE A 798 -13.35 -3.53 -40.40
CA ILE A 798 -12.43 -4.21 -39.48
C ILE A 798 -11.22 -3.33 -39.19
N SER A 799 -10.51 -2.87 -40.21
CA SER A 799 -9.29 -2.08 -40.02
C SER A 799 -9.28 -0.78 -40.79
N GLY A 800 -8.85 0.32 -40.16
CA GLY A 800 -8.65 1.59 -40.87
C GLY A 800 -7.52 1.46 -41.91
N GLY A 801 -6.37 0.92 -41.54
CA GLY A 801 -5.18 0.81 -42.40
C GLY A 801 -4.04 1.72 -41.93
N SER A 802 -2.79 1.32 -42.17
CA SER A 802 -1.59 2.05 -41.73
C SER A 802 -0.41 1.90 -42.67
N TYR A 803 0.51 2.87 -42.60
CA TYR A 803 1.60 3.07 -43.57
C TYR A 803 2.76 2.06 -43.49
N TYR A 804 2.66 1.08 -42.59
CA TYR A 804 3.71 0.11 -42.29
C TYR A 804 3.12 -1.31 -42.30
N VAL A 805 3.93 -2.29 -42.73
CA VAL A 805 3.60 -3.71 -42.97
C VAL A 805 2.48 -4.23 -42.06
N HIS A 806 1.39 -4.72 -42.66
CA HIS A 806 0.30 -5.36 -41.93
C HIS A 806 0.53 -6.87 -41.78
N GLY A 807 -0.01 -7.46 -40.71
CA GLY A 807 -0.24 -8.92 -40.64
C GLY A 807 -1.58 -9.27 -41.27
N ALA A 808 -1.74 -10.53 -41.69
CA ALA A 808 -2.93 -10.98 -42.43
C ALA A 808 -4.26 -10.70 -41.69
N ILE A 809 -5.30 -10.34 -42.44
CA ILE A 809 -6.68 -10.24 -41.96
C ILE A 809 -7.41 -11.48 -42.43
N THR A 810 -7.75 -12.38 -41.50
CA THR A 810 -8.35 -13.67 -41.82
C THR A 810 -9.64 -13.92 -41.07
N ASP A 811 -10.58 -14.61 -41.70
CA ASP A 811 -11.79 -15.13 -41.04
C ASP A 811 -12.63 -14.04 -40.32
N CYS A 812 -12.54 -12.80 -40.78
CA CYS A 812 -13.25 -11.66 -40.19
C CYS A 812 -14.59 -11.38 -40.91
N SER A 813 -15.54 -10.77 -40.21
CA SER A 813 -16.84 -10.44 -40.82
C SER A 813 -17.35 -9.06 -40.41
N VAL A 814 -18.00 -8.39 -41.36
CA VAL A 814 -18.70 -7.14 -41.15
C VAL A 814 -20.13 -7.35 -41.62
N SER A 815 -21.11 -7.24 -40.73
CA SER A 815 -22.50 -7.60 -41.02
C SER A 815 -23.48 -6.56 -40.49
N GLY A 816 -24.45 -6.13 -41.30
CA GLY A 816 -25.46 -5.15 -40.90
C GLY A 816 -24.89 -3.74 -40.61
N THR A 817 -23.62 -3.51 -40.92
CA THR A 817 -22.92 -2.26 -40.64
C THR A 817 -23.09 -1.26 -41.81
N ALA A 818 -23.34 0.00 -41.47
CA ALA A 818 -23.33 1.11 -42.41
C ALA A 818 -22.05 1.93 -42.25
N ILE A 819 -21.37 2.24 -43.36
CA ILE A 819 -20.16 3.06 -43.38
C ILE A 819 -20.44 4.32 -44.20
N ASN A 820 -20.50 5.46 -43.52
CA ASN A 820 -20.97 6.71 -44.08
C ASN A 820 -19.89 7.80 -43.98
N THR A 821 -19.80 8.59 -45.04
CA THR A 821 -19.08 9.87 -45.04
C THR A 821 -20.03 11.01 -45.41
N ASP A 822 -19.85 12.16 -44.77
CA ASP A 822 -20.64 13.36 -45.09
C ASP A 822 -20.13 14.11 -46.34
N ILE A 823 -20.90 15.10 -46.79
CA ILE A 823 -20.58 15.93 -47.97
C ILE A 823 -19.37 16.85 -47.80
N ASN A 824 -18.99 17.12 -46.54
CA ASN A 824 -17.87 18.00 -46.23
C ASN A 824 -16.53 17.25 -46.23
N THR A 825 -16.56 15.91 -46.34
CA THR A 825 -15.34 15.12 -46.60
C THR A 825 -14.76 15.50 -47.96
N LYS A 826 -13.51 15.99 -47.99
CA LYS A 826 -12.83 16.33 -49.25
C LYS A 826 -12.22 15.12 -49.93
N GLU A 827 -11.64 14.21 -49.15
CA GLU A 827 -11.00 12.98 -49.60
C GLU A 827 -11.17 11.93 -48.49
N ALA A 828 -11.58 10.72 -48.86
CA ALA A 828 -11.73 9.60 -47.95
C ALA A 828 -11.44 8.26 -48.64
N TYR A 829 -10.84 7.31 -47.91
CA TYR A 829 -10.63 5.93 -48.36
C TYR A 829 -11.47 4.97 -47.53
N ILE A 830 -12.46 4.33 -48.16
CA ILE A 830 -13.52 3.60 -47.45
C ILE A 830 -13.55 2.14 -47.92
N GLY A 831 -13.32 1.21 -47.00
CA GLY A 831 -13.41 -0.23 -47.28
C GLY A 831 -14.43 -0.93 -46.40
N GLY A 832 -15.18 -1.88 -46.98
CA GLY A 832 -16.07 -2.73 -46.20
C GLY A 832 -15.33 -3.54 -45.12
N ILE A 833 -14.10 -3.98 -45.39
CA ILE A 833 -13.21 -4.65 -44.42
C ILE A 833 -12.06 -3.73 -44.00
N CYS A 834 -11.31 -3.20 -44.95
CA CYS A 834 -10.08 -2.44 -44.69
C CYS A 834 -10.07 -1.10 -45.43
N GLY A 835 -9.84 0.03 -44.76
CA GLY A 835 -9.77 1.33 -45.44
C GLY A 835 -8.60 1.38 -46.43
N ILE A 836 -7.37 1.19 -45.94
CA ILE A 836 -6.16 1.12 -46.77
C ILE A 836 -5.45 -0.22 -46.56
N LEU A 837 -5.23 -0.97 -47.63
CA LEU A 837 -4.45 -2.21 -47.60
C LEU A 837 -3.00 -1.96 -48.02
N SER A 838 -2.07 -2.19 -47.09
CA SER A 838 -0.63 -2.06 -47.31
C SER A 838 0.06 -3.37 -46.93
N HIS A 839 0.56 -4.13 -47.90
CA HIS A 839 1.39 -5.33 -47.66
C HIS A 839 0.72 -6.44 -46.82
N SER A 840 -0.59 -6.67 -47.01
CA SER A 840 -1.30 -7.72 -46.28
C SER A 840 -2.26 -8.54 -47.11
N ASP A 841 -2.42 -9.79 -46.68
CA ASP A 841 -3.39 -10.71 -47.23
C ASP A 841 -4.71 -10.55 -46.48
N ILE A 842 -5.80 -10.35 -47.24
CA ILE A 842 -7.16 -10.53 -46.76
C ILE A 842 -7.64 -11.87 -47.29
N SER A 843 -8.03 -12.78 -46.39
CA SER A 843 -8.54 -14.10 -46.73
C SER A 843 -9.74 -14.48 -45.86
N ASN A 844 -10.69 -15.23 -46.42
CA ASN A 844 -11.89 -15.70 -45.70
C ASN A 844 -12.70 -14.60 -44.98
N CYS A 845 -12.61 -13.35 -45.44
CA CYS A 845 -13.33 -12.23 -44.86
C CYS A 845 -14.64 -11.96 -45.63
N SER A 846 -15.66 -11.47 -44.93
CA SER A 846 -16.97 -11.15 -45.51
C SER A 846 -17.50 -9.77 -45.13
N PHE A 847 -18.05 -9.06 -46.12
CA PHE A 847 -18.77 -7.80 -45.93
C PHE A 847 -20.23 -7.94 -46.40
N ASP A 848 -21.15 -7.73 -45.47
CA ASP A 848 -22.60 -7.63 -45.65
C ASP A 848 -23.08 -6.32 -45.02
N GLY A 849 -23.26 -5.28 -45.82
CA GLY A 849 -23.50 -3.94 -45.30
C GLY A 849 -23.68 -2.87 -46.38
N SER A 850 -23.61 -1.61 -45.96
CA SER A 850 -23.72 -0.47 -46.88
C SER A 850 -22.56 0.51 -46.73
N ILE A 851 -22.17 1.12 -47.85
CA ILE A 851 -21.15 2.17 -47.90
C ILE A 851 -21.75 3.38 -48.62
N VAL A 852 -21.71 4.54 -47.97
CA VAL A 852 -22.14 5.82 -48.54
C VAL A 852 -20.96 6.80 -48.55
N ALA A 853 -20.43 7.06 -49.73
CA ALA A 853 -19.33 7.97 -49.98
C ALA A 853 -19.86 9.31 -50.53
N SER A 854 -19.93 10.37 -49.73
CA SER A 854 -20.60 11.62 -50.14
C SER A 854 -19.66 12.80 -50.44
N GLY A 855 -18.36 12.62 -50.25
CA GLY A 855 -17.35 13.66 -50.41
C GLY A 855 -16.76 13.76 -51.82
N SER A 856 -16.22 14.94 -52.14
CA SER A 856 -15.81 15.33 -53.50
C SER A 856 -14.66 14.52 -54.12
N ALA A 857 -13.93 13.71 -53.33
CA ALA A 857 -12.86 12.85 -53.83
C ALA A 857 -12.78 11.52 -53.07
N ASN A 858 -13.93 11.01 -52.61
CA ASN A 858 -13.97 9.77 -51.82
C ASN A 858 -13.82 8.55 -52.73
N VAL A 859 -13.03 7.58 -52.25
CA VAL A 859 -12.80 6.26 -52.85
C VAL A 859 -13.45 5.21 -51.94
N ALA A 860 -14.27 4.35 -52.51
CA ALA A 860 -14.97 3.29 -51.77
C ALA A 860 -14.80 1.92 -52.44
N GLY A 861 -14.62 0.87 -51.64
CA GLY A 861 -14.53 -0.51 -52.09
C GLY A 861 -15.16 -1.51 -51.12
N GLY A 862 -15.70 -2.61 -51.66
CA GLY A 862 -16.42 -3.63 -50.86
C GLY A 862 -15.54 -4.41 -49.88
N ILE A 863 -14.25 -4.57 -50.19
CA ILE A 863 -13.26 -5.20 -49.29
C ILE A 863 -12.25 -4.15 -48.82
N ALA A 864 -11.48 -3.57 -49.76
CA ALA A 864 -10.49 -2.53 -49.47
C ALA A 864 -10.84 -1.20 -50.14
N GLY A 865 -10.60 -0.07 -49.47
CA GLY A 865 -10.82 1.27 -50.03
C GLY A 865 -9.72 1.73 -50.98
N ALA A 866 -8.45 1.52 -50.64
CA ALA A 866 -7.30 1.80 -51.51
C ALA A 866 -6.05 0.99 -51.11
N GLY A 867 -5.04 0.98 -51.98
CA GLY A 867 -3.82 0.20 -51.80
C GLY A 867 -2.54 0.98 -51.91
N LEU A 868 -1.54 0.47 -51.21
CA LEU A 868 -0.21 1.06 -51.18
C LEU A 868 0.83 0.02 -51.60
N ALA A 869 1.62 0.34 -52.63
CA ALA A 869 2.72 -0.49 -53.10
C ALA A 869 3.96 -0.37 -52.18
N ALA A 870 4.84 -1.38 -52.21
CA ALA A 870 6.04 -1.43 -51.38
C ALA A 870 6.97 -0.24 -51.52
N GLY A 871 7.24 0.43 -50.40
CA GLY A 871 8.16 1.56 -50.30
C GLY A 871 7.60 2.91 -50.77
N THR A 872 6.30 3.01 -51.07
CA THR A 872 5.66 4.26 -51.55
C THR A 872 5.07 5.09 -50.39
N ASN A 873 5.09 6.42 -50.54
CA ASN A 873 4.47 7.35 -49.60
C ASN A 873 2.95 7.34 -49.80
N TRP A 874 2.17 7.63 -48.76
CA TRP A 874 0.70 7.71 -48.81
C TRP A 874 0.15 8.75 -49.80
N LYS A 875 1.01 9.65 -50.29
CA LYS A 875 0.66 10.62 -51.34
C LYS A 875 0.63 10.02 -52.75
N GLU A 876 1.01 8.76 -52.91
CA GLU A 876 1.12 8.04 -54.20
C GLU A 876 0.23 6.78 -54.22
N MET A 877 -0.96 6.85 -53.62
CA MET A 877 -1.92 5.74 -53.54
C MET A 877 -2.54 5.39 -54.91
N GLN A 878 -2.73 4.10 -55.17
CA GLN A 878 -3.37 3.58 -56.39
C GLN A 878 -4.59 2.72 -56.03
N ALA A 879 -5.53 2.58 -56.97
CA ALA A 879 -6.61 1.61 -56.86
C ALA A 879 -6.04 0.17 -56.86
N ILE A 880 -6.54 -0.68 -55.96
CA ILE A 880 -6.05 -2.06 -55.79
C ILE A 880 -6.57 -2.98 -56.89
N THR A 881 -5.72 -3.92 -57.32
CA THR A 881 -6.07 -5.06 -58.19
C THR A 881 -5.86 -6.45 -57.56
N GLY A 882 -5.73 -6.58 -56.22
CA GLY A 882 -5.50 -7.88 -55.55
C GLY A 882 -6.01 -8.00 -54.11
N GLY A 883 -6.68 -9.11 -53.80
CA GLY A 883 -7.18 -9.55 -52.48
C GLY A 883 -8.21 -10.69 -52.61
N ASN A 884 -8.12 -11.74 -51.78
CA ASN A 884 -9.05 -12.89 -51.82
C ASN A 884 -10.14 -12.76 -50.72
N GLY A 885 -11.10 -11.85 -50.91
CA GLY A 885 -12.26 -11.68 -50.01
C GLY A 885 -13.61 -12.06 -50.67
N LEU A 886 -14.62 -12.42 -49.88
CA LEU A 886 -15.98 -12.68 -50.36
C LEU A 886 -16.88 -11.47 -50.03
N VAL A 887 -17.57 -10.91 -51.03
CA VAL A 887 -18.60 -9.89 -50.82
C VAL A 887 -19.97 -10.54 -51.07
N SER A 888 -20.74 -10.75 -50.02
CA SER A 888 -22.01 -11.50 -50.11
C SER A 888 -23.18 -10.59 -50.48
N LYS A 889 -23.31 -9.42 -49.84
CA LYS A 889 -24.40 -8.43 -50.04
C LYS A 889 -23.93 -7.01 -49.67
N ALA A 890 -23.50 -6.23 -50.65
CA ALA A 890 -23.03 -4.86 -50.42
C ALA A 890 -23.86 -3.84 -51.20
N LYS A 891 -24.29 -2.75 -50.56
CA LYS A 891 -24.82 -1.56 -51.24
C LYS A 891 -23.82 -0.42 -51.15
N ILE A 892 -23.16 -0.08 -52.26
CA ILE A 892 -22.20 1.03 -52.33
C ILE A 892 -22.86 2.18 -53.09
N THR A 893 -22.88 3.37 -52.51
CA THR A 893 -23.42 4.60 -53.09
C THR A 893 -22.37 5.71 -53.03
N ALA A 894 -22.02 6.31 -54.18
CA ALA A 894 -21.12 7.45 -54.27
C ALA A 894 -21.89 8.67 -54.75
N ASN A 895 -21.91 9.74 -53.95
CA ASN A 895 -22.55 11.01 -54.28
C ASN A 895 -21.44 12.05 -54.46
N ASP A 896 -21.47 12.82 -55.55
CA ASP A 896 -20.55 13.92 -55.85
C ASP A 896 -19.04 13.56 -55.97
N SER A 897 -18.69 12.27 -56.10
CA SER A 897 -17.33 11.79 -56.42
C SER A 897 -17.04 11.76 -57.94
N PRO A 898 -15.80 12.05 -58.39
CA PRO A 898 -15.35 11.80 -59.76
C PRO A 898 -15.54 10.33 -60.16
N LEU A 899 -16.15 10.10 -61.33
CA LEU A 899 -16.53 8.77 -61.84
C LEU A 899 -15.34 7.80 -62.06
N ASP A 900 -14.11 8.32 -62.16
CA ASP A 900 -12.86 7.58 -62.34
C ASP A 900 -12.25 7.05 -61.02
N LYS A 901 -12.82 7.41 -59.86
CA LYS A 901 -12.28 7.09 -58.52
C LYS A 901 -13.12 6.12 -57.69
N VAL A 902 -14.11 5.46 -58.29
CA VAL A 902 -14.79 4.31 -57.68
C VAL A 902 -14.01 3.04 -58.05
N GLY A 903 -13.15 2.58 -57.14
CA GLY A 903 -12.29 1.41 -57.36
C GLY A 903 -13.10 0.12 -57.51
N THR A 904 -12.81 -0.63 -58.57
CA THR A 904 -13.43 -1.93 -58.89
C THR A 904 -13.26 -2.92 -57.74
N VAL A 905 -14.38 -3.54 -57.38
CA VAL A 905 -14.53 -4.67 -56.45
C VAL A 905 -13.46 -5.74 -56.72
N VAL A 906 -12.54 -5.97 -55.78
CA VAL A 906 -11.71 -7.19 -55.79
C VAL A 906 -12.14 -8.08 -54.63
N GLY A 907 -13.11 -8.94 -54.95
CA GLY A 907 -13.62 -10.02 -54.14
C GLY A 907 -14.70 -10.76 -54.91
N PHE A 908 -14.82 -12.07 -54.77
CA PHE A 908 -15.90 -12.84 -55.40
C PHE A 908 -17.24 -12.28 -54.88
N CYS A 909 -18.10 -11.82 -55.79
CA CYS A 909 -19.37 -11.18 -55.49
C CYS A 909 -20.51 -12.14 -55.85
N ASN A 910 -21.36 -12.52 -54.89
CA ASN A 910 -22.60 -13.28 -55.11
C ASN A 910 -23.86 -12.39 -54.96
N SER A 911 -23.73 -11.07 -55.10
CA SER A 911 -24.80 -10.10 -54.87
C SER A 911 -25.57 -9.75 -56.15
N THR A 912 -26.91 -9.66 -56.02
CA THR A 912 -27.88 -9.45 -57.10
C THR A 912 -28.04 -8.00 -57.56
N THR A 913 -27.38 -7.00 -56.94
CA THR A 913 -27.49 -5.57 -57.32
C THR A 913 -26.15 -4.83 -57.18
N ILE A 914 -25.57 -4.41 -58.31
CA ILE A 914 -24.48 -3.42 -58.38
C ILE A 914 -25.13 -2.09 -58.75
N ALA A 915 -24.88 -1.02 -57.97
CA ALA A 915 -25.55 0.26 -58.15
C ALA A 915 -25.19 0.96 -59.48
N THR A 916 -26.15 1.75 -59.96
CA THR A 916 -26.21 2.55 -61.19
C THR A 916 -25.03 3.54 -61.36
N LEU A 917 -24.31 3.47 -62.49
CA LEU A 917 -23.81 4.58 -63.36
C LEU A 917 -22.58 4.19 -64.20
N GLY A 918 -22.45 4.82 -65.37
CA GLY A 918 -21.52 4.50 -66.45
C GLY A 918 -20.03 4.69 -66.15
N ALA A 919 -19.37 3.59 -65.79
CA ALA A 919 -17.91 3.45 -65.80
C ALA A 919 -17.38 3.19 -67.23
N THR A 920 -16.19 3.70 -67.54
CA THR A 920 -15.45 3.46 -68.80
C THR A 920 -14.49 2.25 -68.75
N GLU A 921 -14.44 1.52 -67.64
CA GLU A 921 -13.58 0.34 -67.41
C GLU A 921 -14.44 -0.91 -67.07
N PRO A 922 -14.01 -2.14 -67.44
CA PRO A 922 -14.84 -3.33 -67.39
C PRO A 922 -15.13 -3.85 -65.97
N VAL A 923 -16.39 -4.24 -65.72
CA VAL A 923 -16.89 -4.85 -64.46
C VAL A 923 -16.92 -6.37 -64.60
N VAL A 924 -16.28 -7.11 -63.68
CA VAL A 924 -16.38 -8.59 -63.60
C VAL A 924 -17.41 -8.95 -62.53
N ALA A 925 -18.53 -9.57 -62.91
CA ALA A 925 -19.58 -10.00 -62.00
C ALA A 925 -20.08 -11.41 -62.34
N SER A 926 -20.22 -12.26 -61.32
CA SER A 926 -21.01 -13.50 -61.39
C SER A 926 -22.37 -13.22 -60.75
N GLU A 927 -23.45 -13.30 -61.55
CA GLU A 927 -24.87 -13.20 -61.10
C GLU A 927 -25.39 -11.80 -60.66
N ALA A 928 -24.95 -10.71 -61.28
CA ALA A 928 -25.44 -9.35 -60.98
C ALA A 928 -26.50 -8.83 -61.98
N THR A 929 -27.46 -8.03 -61.48
CA THR A 929 -28.33 -7.16 -62.29
C THR A 929 -27.69 -5.78 -62.42
N ILE A 930 -27.45 -5.31 -63.65
CA ILE A 930 -26.88 -3.98 -63.96
C ILE A 930 -27.99 -3.10 -64.56
N ASN A 931 -28.28 -1.94 -63.96
CA ASN A 931 -29.23 -0.96 -64.51
C ASN A 931 -28.49 0.27 -65.07
N GLY A 932 -28.74 0.62 -66.34
CA GLY A 932 -28.38 1.92 -66.94
C GLY A 932 -26.93 2.12 -67.41
N ALA A 933 -26.37 1.23 -68.22
CA ALA A 933 -25.00 1.35 -68.75
C ALA A 933 -24.92 2.10 -70.12
N ALA A 934 -23.88 2.92 -70.30
CA ALA A 934 -23.51 3.56 -71.56
C ALA A 934 -22.14 3.08 -72.13
N GLY A 935 -21.65 1.90 -71.73
CA GLY A 935 -20.35 1.34 -72.17
C GLY A 935 -20.30 -0.20 -72.22
N PRO A 936 -19.27 -0.80 -72.83
CA PRO A 936 -19.19 -2.24 -73.08
C PRO A 936 -18.87 -3.07 -71.83
N VAL A 937 -19.59 -4.18 -71.64
CA VAL A 937 -19.39 -5.19 -70.58
C VAL A 937 -18.71 -6.43 -71.16
N ILE A 938 -17.63 -6.95 -70.55
CA ILE A 938 -16.96 -8.19 -70.97
C ILE A 938 -17.16 -9.26 -69.88
N GLY A 939 -17.89 -10.33 -70.19
CA GLY A 939 -18.10 -11.47 -69.30
C GLY A 939 -17.04 -12.57 -69.46
N SER A 940 -16.54 -13.11 -68.35
CA SER A 940 -15.82 -14.38 -68.34
C SER A 940 -16.80 -15.54 -68.24
N ALA A 941 -16.70 -16.51 -69.15
CA ALA A 941 -17.59 -17.66 -69.21
C ALA A 941 -17.42 -18.58 -67.99
N SER A 942 -18.40 -18.56 -67.09
CA SER A 942 -18.82 -19.73 -66.31
C SER A 942 -20.34 -19.72 -66.18
N THR A 943 -20.91 -20.91 -66.09
CA THR A 943 -22.31 -21.26 -66.34
C THR A 943 -23.32 -20.59 -65.39
N GLY A 944 -23.84 -19.42 -65.76
CA GLY A 944 -24.99 -18.76 -65.11
C GLY A 944 -25.42 -17.54 -65.92
N GLY A 945 -26.71 -17.42 -66.26
CA GLY A 945 -27.22 -16.42 -67.21
C GLY A 945 -27.17 -14.97 -66.70
N LEU A 946 -26.67 -14.06 -67.53
CA LEU A 946 -26.69 -12.60 -67.34
C LEU A 946 -28.02 -12.04 -67.90
N THR A 947 -28.77 -11.27 -67.12
CA THR A 947 -29.99 -10.57 -67.59
C THR A 947 -29.73 -9.07 -67.66
N ILE A 948 -29.93 -8.47 -68.84
CA ILE A 948 -29.76 -7.02 -69.10
C ILE A 948 -31.14 -6.41 -69.34
N ASN A 949 -31.56 -5.47 -68.49
CA ASN A 949 -32.78 -4.68 -68.71
C ASN A 949 -32.41 -3.30 -69.26
N VAL A 950 -32.81 -3.02 -70.50
CA VAL A 950 -32.65 -1.71 -71.13
C VAL A 950 -33.98 -0.97 -71.00
N ALA A 951 -34.01 0.16 -70.28
CA ALA A 951 -35.14 1.07 -70.32
C ALA A 951 -34.99 2.00 -71.54
N GLN A 952 -36.05 2.11 -72.36
CA GLN A 952 -36.14 3.10 -73.44
C GLN A 952 -36.43 4.50 -72.89
#